data_AF-A0A419IZI1-F1
#
_entry.id   AF-A0A419IZI1-F1
#
_cell.length_a   1.000
_cell.length_b   1.000
_cell.length_c   1.000
_cell.angle_alpha   90.00
_cell.angle_beta   90.00
_cell.angle_gamma   90.00
#
_symmetry.space_group_name_H-M   'P 1'
#
loop_
_entity.id
_entity.type
_entity.pdbx_description
1 polymer ?
#
loop_
_entity_poly.entity_id
_entity_poly.type
_entity_poly.pdbx_seq_one_letter_code
_entity_poly.pdbx_strand_id
1 'polypeptide(L)'
;MIALLLFITYLILFVYLPGWALIKKIGLKINDPLIVLLLNLTSGLVLVTVITLLRGILSLSWYIVWLLPFISLWYVSKEILEILRKFPPTTNHRIAIILVVIFFFSLLQSLTLFPGTTQTEKGMLTPALHDSMWNISLMNELAQNFPPQHPGFAGEFLKNNHYFYPLFLASVVKMTGISNLTLYYRLGPLLVSVLFGLSLYTVSTIFFKSRSWQLLTIFFGYFSGNLAFVLSLFKGSGFDWKGSTFFADQPFDQLTNPYTVLGFVFVLVAGYLLAKAAADTKNASKWFLVSAFSLGLLFGFKSFAAVLAVPAFFITGLLLISKRKNLRLLLPGLVIFFSLTLISYFLVNEPGKTGLVWAPGWLLTQMMTSADKLNTVDFDLQQTQYLATGNYLRYIIITGSALIIYLVGNLGVRLFGVVELIRFWLWKSKQHEQGLYIFNWYITIFILLGLGIPLLFNLRGSAFNVIQFTPYALLFLVFPMLQTLQRLYQKITSHQHRVIGLLCIVLFIALAIPVNVKNIREKQPQNSEYIPNDILGLSEFIQNNTNPNSIILSNYATLDVQNISLMALSRRHLYLVFPGFAEQTLLDPKPRIELINQVYQNGNSEALTAINPDLVVMVKLYENNAFINLIKRNGTLVYENSSLSLYKMTK
;
A
#
# COMPACT_ATOMS: atom_id res chain seq x y z
N MET A 1 -24.40 1.37 9.11
CA MET A 1 -25.18 0.67 8.06
C MET A 1 -25.30 1.49 6.77
N ILE A 2 -25.81 2.73 6.81
CA ILE A 2 -25.99 3.58 5.60
C ILE A 2 -24.69 3.74 4.78
N ALA A 3 -23.57 4.09 5.42
CA ALA A 3 -22.28 4.23 4.73
C ALA A 3 -21.85 2.95 3.99
N LEU A 4 -22.11 1.78 4.56
CA LEU A 4 -21.81 0.50 3.91
C LEU A 4 -22.70 0.27 2.69
N LEU A 5 -24.00 0.55 2.79
CA LEU A 5 -24.93 0.43 1.66
C LEU A 5 -24.54 1.38 0.52
N LEU A 6 -24.24 2.64 0.83
CA LEU A 6 -23.78 3.63 -0.15
C LEU A 6 -22.47 3.18 -0.82
N PHE A 7 -21.54 2.63 -0.04
CA PHE A 7 -20.27 2.13 -0.58
C PHE A 7 -20.47 0.91 -1.48
N ILE A 8 -21.30 -0.06 -1.08
CA ILE A 8 -21.63 -1.22 -1.91
C ILE A 8 -22.30 -0.77 -3.21
N THR A 9 -23.27 0.16 -3.14
CA THR A 9 -23.91 0.74 -4.32
C THR A 9 -22.90 1.42 -5.23
N TYR A 10 -21.95 2.18 -4.66
CA TYR A 10 -20.86 2.78 -5.42
C TYR A 10 -20.00 1.71 -6.12
N LEU A 11 -19.60 0.66 -5.40
CA LEU A 11 -18.81 -0.43 -5.98
C LEU A 11 -19.56 -1.15 -7.10
N ILE A 12 -20.87 -1.36 -6.98
CA ILE A 12 -21.65 -1.99 -8.05
C ILE A 12 -21.72 -1.08 -9.28
N LEU A 13 -22.10 0.19 -9.11
CA LEU A 13 -22.39 1.10 -10.21
C LEU A 13 -21.15 1.69 -10.87
N PHE A 14 -20.12 2.05 -10.10
CA PHE A 14 -18.94 2.78 -10.59
C PHE A 14 -17.71 1.91 -10.79
N VAL A 15 -17.69 0.73 -10.18
CA VAL A 15 -16.54 -0.18 -10.25
C VAL A 15 -16.91 -1.45 -11.02
N TYR A 16 -17.74 -2.32 -10.46
CA TYR A 16 -18.08 -3.61 -11.05
C TYR A 16 -18.71 -3.48 -12.44
N LEU A 17 -19.73 -2.63 -12.60
CA LEU A 17 -20.47 -2.48 -13.85
C LEU A 17 -19.59 -1.93 -15.00
N PRO A 18 -18.80 -0.85 -14.83
CA PRO A 18 -17.84 -0.41 -15.84
C PRO A 18 -16.75 -1.43 -16.14
N GLY A 19 -16.25 -2.13 -15.13
CA GLY A 19 -15.30 -3.20 -15.32
C GLY A 19 -15.87 -4.35 -16.16
N TRP A 20 -17.11 -4.77 -15.88
CA TRP A 20 -17.81 -5.79 -16.65
C TRP A 20 -18.01 -5.35 -18.11
N ALA A 21 -18.46 -4.12 -18.33
CA ALA A 21 -18.61 -3.57 -19.68
C ALA A 21 -17.27 -3.59 -20.44
N LEU A 22 -16.16 -3.21 -19.79
CA LEU A 22 -14.83 -3.25 -20.39
C LEU A 22 -14.37 -4.68 -20.72
N ILE A 23 -14.43 -5.60 -19.77
CA ILE A 23 -13.99 -6.99 -19.97
C ILE A 23 -14.82 -7.67 -21.08
N LYS A 24 -16.13 -7.41 -21.11
CA LYS A 24 -17.02 -7.87 -22.18
C LYS A 24 -16.64 -7.27 -23.54
N LYS A 25 -16.36 -5.97 -23.61
CA LYS A 25 -15.93 -5.29 -24.84
C LYS A 25 -14.62 -5.84 -25.40
N ILE A 26 -13.69 -6.20 -24.53
CA ILE A 26 -12.44 -6.87 -24.93
C ILE A 26 -12.74 -8.29 -25.43
N GLY A 27 -13.79 -8.92 -24.93
CA GLY A 27 -14.24 -10.25 -25.33
C GLY A 27 -13.37 -11.36 -24.76
N LEU A 28 -12.95 -11.22 -23.50
CA LEU A 28 -12.28 -12.28 -22.75
C LEU A 28 -13.30 -13.30 -22.26
N LYS A 29 -13.06 -14.58 -22.55
CA LYS A 29 -13.90 -15.68 -22.07
C LYS A 29 -13.30 -16.25 -20.79
N ILE A 30 -14.00 -16.07 -19.67
CA ILE A 30 -13.58 -16.57 -18.36
C ILE A 30 -14.74 -17.40 -17.80
N ASN A 31 -14.46 -18.66 -17.45
CA ASN A 31 -15.49 -19.56 -16.94
C ASN A 31 -15.61 -19.53 -15.41
N ASP A 32 -14.57 -19.08 -14.70
CA ASP A 32 -14.58 -19.02 -13.24
C ASP A 32 -15.20 -17.69 -12.77
N PRO A 33 -16.34 -17.71 -12.06
CA PRO A 33 -17.04 -16.50 -11.66
C PRO A 33 -16.26 -15.65 -10.65
N LEU A 34 -15.37 -16.24 -9.83
CA LEU A 34 -14.55 -15.47 -8.90
C LEU A 34 -13.46 -14.69 -9.63
N ILE A 35 -12.92 -15.25 -10.71
CA ILE A 35 -11.95 -14.57 -11.57
C ILE A 35 -12.66 -13.46 -12.35
N VAL A 36 -13.89 -13.69 -12.84
CA VAL A 36 -14.71 -12.64 -13.47
C VAL A 36 -14.98 -11.50 -12.49
N LEU A 37 -15.40 -11.83 -11.26
CA LEU A 37 -15.64 -10.83 -10.21
C LEU A 37 -14.39 -9.98 -9.95
N LEU A 38 -13.23 -10.62 -9.75
CA LEU A 38 -11.97 -9.93 -9.53
C LEU A 38 -11.63 -8.99 -10.69
N LEU A 39 -11.63 -9.50 -11.93
CA LEU A 39 -11.24 -8.71 -13.10
C LEU A 39 -12.18 -7.53 -13.33
N ASN A 40 -13.49 -7.72 -13.15
CA ASN A 40 -14.45 -6.64 -13.23
C ASN A 40 -14.16 -5.58 -12.15
N LEU A 41 -13.94 -5.98 -10.89
CA LEU A 41 -13.65 -5.02 -9.83
C LEU A 41 -12.34 -4.26 -10.06
N THR A 42 -11.25 -4.96 -10.42
CA THR A 42 -9.95 -4.30 -10.61
C THR A 42 -9.92 -3.42 -11.84
N SER A 43 -10.51 -3.85 -12.96
CA SER A 43 -10.59 -3.02 -14.17
C SER A 43 -11.51 -1.82 -13.97
N GLY A 44 -12.62 -2.01 -13.26
CA GLY A 44 -13.51 -0.93 -12.84
C GLY A 44 -12.82 0.13 -11.99
N LEU A 45 -12.04 -0.31 -10.99
CA LEU A 45 -11.30 0.57 -10.08
C LEU A 45 -10.29 1.42 -10.86
N VAL A 46 -9.57 0.81 -11.80
CA VAL A 46 -8.65 1.55 -12.68
C VAL A 46 -9.43 2.54 -13.54
N LEU A 47 -10.54 2.14 -14.17
CA LEU A 47 -11.35 3.02 -15.02
C LEU A 47 -11.87 4.25 -14.29
N VAL A 48 -12.48 4.07 -13.11
CA VAL A 48 -13.01 5.20 -12.34
C VAL A 48 -11.89 6.12 -11.87
N THR A 49 -10.72 5.58 -11.53
CA THR A 49 -9.55 6.38 -11.16
C THR A 49 -9.04 7.19 -12.35
N VAL A 50 -8.91 6.58 -13.53
CA VAL A 50 -8.50 7.28 -14.76
C VAL A 50 -9.49 8.38 -15.14
N ILE A 51 -10.79 8.13 -15.04
CA ILE A 51 -11.80 9.15 -15.36
C ILE A 51 -11.80 10.29 -14.34
N THR A 52 -11.57 9.97 -13.06
CA THR A 52 -11.40 10.98 -12.01
C THR A 52 -10.13 11.82 -12.25
N LEU A 53 -9.06 11.19 -12.71
CA LEU A 53 -7.82 11.87 -13.10
C LEU A 53 -8.05 12.80 -14.30
N LEU A 54 -8.70 12.31 -15.36
CA LEU A 54 -9.04 13.11 -16.54
C LEU A 54 -9.96 14.29 -16.18
N ARG A 55 -10.91 14.08 -15.26
CA ARG A 55 -11.73 15.15 -14.69
C ARG A 55 -10.87 16.24 -14.08
N GLY A 56 -9.85 15.86 -13.30
CA GLY A 56 -8.92 16.79 -12.67
C GLY A 56 -8.08 17.57 -13.69
N ILE A 57 -7.42 16.85 -14.61
CA ILE A 57 -6.53 17.45 -15.63
C ILE A 57 -7.30 18.43 -16.53
N LEU A 58 -8.53 18.08 -16.93
CA LEU A 58 -9.35 18.89 -17.83
C LEU A 58 -10.25 19.89 -17.09
N SER A 59 -10.12 20.01 -15.76
CA SER A 59 -10.96 20.87 -14.90
C SER A 59 -12.47 20.68 -15.12
N LEU A 60 -12.91 19.44 -15.38
CA LEU A 60 -14.31 19.12 -15.63
C LEU A 60 -15.13 19.04 -14.34
N SER A 61 -16.46 19.11 -14.47
CA SER A 61 -17.35 18.82 -13.34
C SER A 61 -17.28 17.34 -12.92
N TRP A 62 -17.53 17.06 -11.64
CA TRP A 62 -17.68 15.70 -11.11
C TRP A 62 -18.82 14.91 -11.79
N TYR A 63 -19.76 15.58 -12.46
CA TYR A 63 -20.81 14.94 -13.27
C TYR A 63 -20.25 14.05 -14.40
N ILE A 64 -19.03 14.28 -14.89
CA ILE A 64 -18.42 13.41 -15.92
C ILE A 64 -18.24 11.97 -15.40
N VAL A 65 -17.98 11.79 -14.11
CA VAL A 65 -17.82 10.46 -13.50
C VAL A 65 -19.15 9.71 -13.48
N TRP A 66 -20.29 10.42 -13.42
CA TRP A 66 -21.62 9.83 -13.49
C TRP A 66 -21.94 9.20 -14.86
N LEU A 67 -21.24 9.57 -15.93
CA LEU A 67 -21.43 8.93 -17.24
C LEU A 67 -21.01 7.46 -17.23
N LEU A 68 -20.10 7.05 -16.34
CA LEU A 68 -19.61 5.67 -16.24
C LEU A 68 -20.73 4.64 -16.09
N PRO A 69 -21.57 4.68 -15.04
CA PRO A 69 -22.64 3.71 -14.86
C PRO A 69 -23.64 3.72 -16.02
N PHE A 70 -23.99 4.89 -16.57
CA PHE A 70 -24.97 4.97 -17.67
C PHE A 70 -24.46 4.33 -18.96
N ILE A 71 -23.22 4.65 -19.37
CA ILE A 71 -22.60 4.05 -20.56
C ILE A 71 -22.43 2.55 -20.38
N SER A 72 -22.02 2.13 -19.17
CA SER A 72 -21.79 0.73 -18.86
C SER A 72 -23.11 -0.05 -18.84
N LEU A 73 -24.15 0.49 -18.21
CA LEU A 73 -25.48 -0.08 -18.17
C LEU A 73 -26.05 -0.22 -19.58
N TRP A 74 -25.93 0.81 -20.42
CA TRP A 74 -26.35 0.74 -21.82
C TRP A 74 -25.68 -0.44 -22.55
N TYR A 75 -24.37 -0.62 -22.37
CA TYR A 75 -23.58 -1.66 -23.02
C TYR A 75 -23.87 -3.10 -22.55
N VAL A 76 -24.26 -3.29 -21.27
CA VAL A 76 -24.55 -4.61 -20.68
C VAL A 76 -26.04 -4.84 -20.36
N SER A 77 -26.91 -3.93 -20.78
CA SER A 77 -28.35 -3.92 -20.45
C SER A 77 -29.05 -5.23 -20.84
N LYS A 78 -28.76 -5.77 -22.02
CA LYS A 78 -29.35 -7.02 -22.53
C LYS A 78 -29.04 -8.20 -21.62
N GLU A 79 -27.78 -8.33 -21.19
CA GLU A 79 -27.34 -9.42 -20.32
C GLU A 79 -27.86 -9.27 -18.90
N ILE A 80 -27.96 -8.04 -18.39
CA ILE A 80 -28.60 -7.79 -17.09
C ILE A 80 -30.05 -8.26 -17.13
N LEU A 81 -30.80 -7.91 -18.18
CA LEU A 81 -32.18 -8.37 -18.35
C LEU A 81 -32.26 -9.90 -18.42
N GLU A 82 -31.33 -10.55 -19.11
CA GLU A 82 -31.26 -12.02 -19.14
C GLU A 82 -30.96 -12.65 -17.77
N ILE A 83 -30.03 -12.06 -17.00
CA ILE A 83 -29.70 -12.53 -15.64
C ILE A 83 -30.90 -12.35 -14.71
N LEU A 84 -31.58 -11.21 -14.76
CA LEU A 84 -32.77 -10.93 -13.96
C LEU A 84 -33.92 -11.89 -14.30
N ARG A 85 -34.09 -12.26 -15.57
CA ARG A 85 -35.07 -13.28 -15.99
C ARG A 85 -34.75 -14.69 -15.46
N LYS A 86 -33.49 -14.98 -15.15
CA LYS A 86 -33.02 -16.27 -14.63
C LYS A 86 -32.84 -16.27 -13.10
N PHE A 87 -33.34 -15.24 -12.41
CA PHE A 87 -33.28 -15.13 -10.97
C PHE A 87 -34.36 -16.04 -10.31
N PRO A 88 -34.06 -16.77 -9.23
CA PRO A 88 -32.86 -16.72 -8.40
C PRO A 88 -31.68 -17.52 -8.95
N PRO A 89 -30.44 -17.03 -8.81
CA PRO A 89 -29.26 -17.75 -9.25
C PRO A 89 -29.05 -19.01 -8.41
N THR A 90 -28.81 -20.14 -9.07
CA THR A 90 -28.31 -21.35 -8.40
C THR A 90 -26.92 -21.06 -7.86
N THR A 91 -26.82 -20.77 -6.57
CA THR A 91 -25.54 -20.45 -5.94
C THR A 91 -24.76 -21.73 -5.69
N ASN A 92 -23.58 -21.85 -6.30
CA ASN A 92 -22.70 -22.98 -6.06
C ASN A 92 -22.09 -22.87 -4.64
N HIS A 93 -22.52 -23.74 -3.73
CA HIS A 93 -22.06 -23.76 -2.33
C HIS A 93 -20.53 -23.71 -2.19
N ARG A 94 -19.77 -24.28 -3.13
CA ARG A 94 -18.29 -24.25 -3.10
C ARG A 94 -17.72 -22.85 -3.33
N ILE A 95 -18.33 -22.09 -4.23
CA ILE A 95 -17.95 -20.69 -4.49
C ILE A 95 -18.28 -19.83 -3.27
N ALA A 96 -19.44 -20.06 -2.66
CA ALA A 96 -19.84 -19.37 -1.43
C ALA A 96 -18.84 -19.61 -0.29
N ILE A 97 -18.38 -20.85 -0.09
CA ILE A 97 -17.36 -21.16 0.93
C ILE A 97 -16.07 -20.36 0.70
N ILE A 98 -15.57 -20.30 -0.54
CA ILE A 98 -14.33 -19.55 -0.85
C ILE A 98 -14.53 -18.05 -0.58
N LEU A 99 -15.68 -17.49 -0.95
CA LEU A 99 -15.99 -16.09 -0.67
C LEU A 99 -16.09 -15.81 0.84
N VAL A 100 -16.73 -16.70 1.61
CA VAL A 100 -16.81 -16.59 3.06
C VAL A 100 -15.42 -16.63 3.68
N VAL A 101 -14.54 -17.54 3.23
CA VAL A 101 -13.15 -17.61 3.70
C VAL A 101 -12.37 -16.35 3.36
N ILE A 102 -12.46 -15.85 2.12
CA ILE A 102 -11.81 -14.60 1.70
C ILE A 102 -12.31 -13.44 2.55
N PHE A 103 -13.62 -13.32 2.74
CA PHE A 103 -14.21 -12.24 3.52
C PHE A 103 -13.80 -12.32 5.00
N PHE A 104 -13.83 -13.51 5.60
CA PHE A 104 -13.39 -13.74 6.97
C PHE A 104 -11.92 -13.34 7.17
N PHE A 105 -11.01 -13.79 6.30
CA PHE A 105 -9.60 -13.41 6.38
C PHE A 105 -9.38 -11.92 6.10
N SER A 106 -10.18 -11.33 5.23
CA SER A 106 -10.13 -9.89 4.97
C SER A 106 -10.55 -9.06 6.17
N LEU A 107 -11.58 -9.52 6.91
CA LEU A 107 -11.97 -8.90 8.18
C LEU A 107 -10.83 -9.00 9.20
N LEU A 108 -10.22 -10.18 9.36
CA LEU A 108 -9.10 -10.37 10.28
C LEU A 108 -7.90 -9.46 9.96
N GLN A 109 -7.52 -9.33 8.68
CA GLN A 109 -6.48 -8.39 8.28
C GLN A 109 -6.87 -6.94 8.56
N SER A 110 -8.13 -6.60 8.28
CA SER A 110 -8.67 -5.26 8.48
C SER A 110 -8.73 -4.84 9.94
N LEU A 111 -8.74 -5.77 10.91
CA LEU A 111 -8.74 -5.43 12.34
C LEU A 111 -7.57 -4.53 12.77
N THR A 112 -6.50 -4.47 11.99
CA THR A 112 -5.36 -3.57 12.21
C THR A 112 -5.68 -2.08 12.02
N LEU A 113 -6.75 -1.75 11.29
CA LEU A 113 -7.23 -0.37 11.06
C LEU A 113 -8.72 -0.20 11.38
N PHE A 114 -9.51 -1.27 11.34
CA PHE A 114 -10.97 -1.26 11.43
C PHE A 114 -11.55 -0.60 12.69
N PRO A 115 -10.92 -0.67 13.89
CA PRO A 115 -11.36 0.14 15.02
C PRO A 115 -11.55 1.60 14.61
N GLY A 116 -10.68 2.10 13.73
CA GLY A 116 -10.70 3.43 13.19
C GLY A 116 -10.55 4.45 14.31
N THR A 117 -11.26 5.57 14.18
CA THR A 117 -11.26 6.55 15.25
C THR A 117 -12.30 6.21 16.32
N THR A 118 -11.90 6.34 17.58
CA THR A 118 -12.79 6.15 18.74
C THR A 118 -12.75 7.40 19.61
N GLN A 119 -13.92 7.99 19.85
CA GLN A 119 -14.04 9.14 20.75
C GLN A 119 -13.91 8.71 22.21
N THR A 120 -13.23 9.54 23.00
CA THR A 120 -13.01 9.37 24.45
C THR A 120 -13.25 10.70 25.15
N GLU A 121 -13.35 10.70 26.47
CA GLU A 121 -13.58 11.94 27.25
C GLU A 121 -12.52 13.02 27.00
N LYS A 122 -11.27 12.61 26.73
CA LYS A 122 -10.15 13.54 26.58
C LYS A 122 -9.93 13.95 25.11
N GLY A 123 -10.33 13.10 24.16
CA GLY A 123 -9.95 13.24 22.75
C GLY A 123 -10.34 12.02 21.89
N MET A 124 -9.70 11.88 20.74
CA MET A 124 -9.96 10.81 19.78
C MET A 124 -8.74 9.89 19.65
N LEU A 125 -8.95 8.59 19.89
CA LEU A 125 -7.96 7.55 19.62
C LEU A 125 -7.95 7.18 18.15
N THR A 126 -6.78 6.88 17.61
CA THR A 126 -6.61 6.58 16.20
C THR A 126 -5.41 5.67 15.91
N PRO A 127 -5.57 4.63 15.07
CA PRO A 127 -4.46 3.76 14.69
C PRO A 127 -3.59 4.43 13.63
N ALA A 128 -2.28 4.30 13.77
CA ALA A 128 -1.26 4.78 12.82
C ALA A 128 -1.53 6.24 12.39
N LEU A 129 -1.55 7.16 13.37
CA LEU A 129 -2.03 8.53 13.19
C LEU A 129 -1.32 9.24 12.05
N HIS A 130 0.01 9.13 12.02
CA HIS A 130 0.86 9.81 11.02
C HIS A 130 0.46 9.46 9.57
N ASP A 131 0.61 8.19 9.16
CA ASP A 131 0.34 7.77 7.79
C ASP A 131 -1.14 7.91 7.43
N SER A 132 -2.03 7.65 8.39
CA SER A 132 -3.46 7.71 8.14
C SER A 132 -3.94 9.14 7.88
N MET A 133 -3.52 10.10 8.72
CA MET A 133 -3.91 11.50 8.55
C MET A 133 -3.30 12.11 7.30
N TRP A 134 -2.07 11.74 6.93
CA TRP A 134 -1.49 12.12 5.65
C TRP A 134 -2.38 11.68 4.47
N ASN A 135 -2.82 10.43 4.45
CA ASN A 135 -3.67 9.96 3.35
C ASN A 135 -5.08 10.59 3.37
N ILE A 136 -5.63 10.85 4.56
CA ILE A 136 -6.91 11.55 4.70
C ILE A 136 -6.81 13.00 4.18
N SER A 137 -5.70 13.71 4.45
CA SER A 137 -5.48 15.05 3.89
C SER A 137 -5.32 15.00 2.37
N LEU A 138 -4.64 14.00 1.81
CA LEU A 138 -4.59 13.79 0.36
C LEU A 138 -5.98 13.55 -0.25
N MET A 139 -6.82 12.74 0.39
CA MET A 139 -8.20 12.53 -0.05
C MET A 139 -9.00 13.85 -0.06
N ASN A 140 -8.84 14.67 0.99
CA ASN A 140 -9.48 15.99 1.08
C ASN A 140 -9.03 16.93 -0.04
N GLU A 141 -7.74 16.94 -0.34
CA GLU A 141 -7.14 17.77 -1.40
C GLU A 141 -7.64 17.33 -2.78
N LEU A 142 -7.52 16.04 -3.10
CA LEU A 142 -7.91 15.49 -4.42
C LEU A 142 -9.41 15.56 -4.70
N ALA A 143 -10.22 15.63 -3.64
CA ALA A 143 -11.65 15.87 -3.77
C ALA A 143 -11.93 17.29 -4.31
N GLN A 144 -11.03 18.25 -4.09
CA GLN A 144 -11.22 19.66 -4.41
C GLN A 144 -10.38 20.09 -5.61
N ASN A 145 -9.07 19.84 -5.56
CA ASN A 145 -8.08 20.38 -6.47
C ASN A 145 -7.34 19.29 -7.23
N PHE A 146 -6.99 19.59 -8.49
CA PHE A 146 -6.06 18.80 -9.27
C PHE A 146 -5.28 19.73 -10.21
N PRO A 147 -3.94 19.61 -10.33
CA PRO A 147 -3.06 18.75 -9.55
C PRO A 147 -3.13 19.07 -8.04
N PRO A 148 -2.94 18.07 -7.16
CA PRO A 148 -3.03 18.29 -5.72
C PRO A 148 -1.93 19.23 -5.23
N GLN A 149 -2.26 20.18 -4.36
CA GLN A 149 -1.25 20.89 -3.58
C GLN A 149 -0.70 19.98 -2.47
N HIS A 150 0.50 20.26 -1.99
CA HIS A 150 1.10 19.57 -0.86
C HIS A 150 0.42 20.01 0.44
N PRO A 151 -0.39 19.15 1.11
CA PRO A 151 -1.24 19.64 2.20
C PRO A 151 -0.46 20.17 3.42
N GLY A 152 0.75 19.65 3.62
CA GLY A 152 1.63 20.06 4.72
C GLY A 152 2.77 21.00 4.35
N PHE A 153 2.73 21.59 3.15
CA PHE A 153 3.75 22.51 2.63
C PHE A 153 3.06 23.46 1.63
N ALA A 154 2.21 24.35 2.17
CA ALA A 154 1.30 25.18 1.40
C ALA A 154 1.99 25.94 0.25
N GLY A 155 1.32 26.06 -0.90
CA GLY A 155 1.84 26.74 -2.09
C GLY A 155 2.69 25.88 -3.04
N GLU A 156 3.09 24.67 -2.63
CA GLU A 156 3.76 23.71 -3.52
C GLU A 156 2.80 22.66 -4.07
N PHE A 157 3.06 22.15 -5.28
CA PHE A 157 2.36 20.97 -5.79
C PHE A 157 2.91 19.69 -5.17
N LEU A 158 2.03 18.72 -4.91
CA LEU A 158 2.46 17.43 -4.43
C LEU A 158 3.14 16.62 -5.54
N LYS A 159 4.44 16.37 -5.35
CA LYS A 159 5.26 15.47 -6.16
C LYS A 159 5.96 14.43 -5.28
N ASN A 160 6.48 13.40 -5.93
CA ASN A 160 7.19 12.27 -5.33
C ASN A 160 6.33 11.49 -4.32
N ASN A 161 5.01 11.50 -4.51
CA ASN A 161 4.04 10.78 -3.69
C ASN A 161 2.94 10.17 -4.59
N HIS A 162 2.56 8.93 -4.32
CA HIS A 162 1.56 8.21 -5.12
C HIS A 162 0.17 8.41 -4.52
N TYR A 163 -0.72 9.00 -5.31
CA TYR A 163 -2.02 9.47 -4.82
C TYR A 163 -3.24 8.90 -5.57
N PHE A 164 -3.10 7.86 -6.41
CA PHE A 164 -4.23 7.30 -7.15
C PHE A 164 -5.21 6.52 -6.26
N TYR A 165 -4.74 5.88 -5.18
CA TYR A 165 -5.64 5.28 -4.20
C TYR A 165 -6.42 6.35 -3.40
N PRO A 166 -5.77 7.39 -2.84
CA PRO A 166 -6.49 8.55 -2.31
C PRO A 166 -7.45 9.19 -3.32
N LEU A 167 -7.08 9.29 -4.61
CA LEU A 167 -7.94 9.82 -5.67
C LEU A 167 -9.20 8.96 -5.89
N PHE A 168 -9.03 7.63 -5.89
CA PHE A 168 -10.14 6.70 -5.94
C PHE A 168 -11.09 6.93 -4.74
N LEU A 169 -10.57 6.98 -3.52
CA LEU A 169 -11.39 7.22 -2.34
C LEU A 169 -12.03 8.62 -2.33
N ALA A 170 -11.34 9.65 -2.83
CA ALA A 170 -11.88 11.00 -2.98
C ALA A 170 -13.11 11.02 -3.92
N SER A 171 -13.09 10.20 -4.99
CA SER A 171 -14.27 10.04 -5.84
C SER A 171 -15.45 9.41 -5.09
N VAL A 172 -15.20 8.44 -4.21
CA VAL A 172 -16.24 7.85 -3.35
C VAL A 172 -16.84 8.93 -2.45
N VAL A 173 -16.00 9.73 -1.77
CA VAL A 173 -16.43 10.84 -0.90
C VAL A 173 -17.34 11.79 -1.67
N LYS A 174 -16.91 12.24 -2.86
CA LYS A 174 -17.67 13.21 -3.66
C LYS A 174 -18.99 12.68 -4.18
N MET A 175 -19.10 11.38 -4.45
CA MET A 175 -20.29 10.80 -5.06
C MET A 175 -21.29 10.25 -4.04
N THR A 176 -20.83 9.92 -2.83
CA THR A 176 -21.65 9.26 -1.80
C THR A 176 -21.80 10.07 -0.52
N GLY A 177 -20.94 11.06 -0.27
CA GLY A 177 -20.90 11.81 0.99
C GLY A 177 -20.40 11.01 2.20
N ILE A 178 -19.88 9.79 2.00
CA ILE A 178 -19.30 9.01 3.11
C ILE A 178 -18.07 9.75 3.67
N SER A 179 -17.96 9.81 5.00
CA SER A 179 -16.80 10.45 5.64
C SER A 179 -15.47 9.81 5.24
N ASN A 180 -14.44 10.64 5.09
CA ASN A 180 -13.09 10.19 4.76
C ASN A 180 -12.53 9.22 5.82
N LEU A 181 -12.81 9.48 7.11
CA LEU A 181 -12.39 8.62 8.21
C LEU A 181 -12.98 7.21 8.06
N THR A 182 -14.29 7.11 7.80
CA THR A 182 -14.96 5.82 7.58
C THR A 182 -14.40 5.09 6.35
N LEU A 183 -14.14 5.82 5.26
CA LEU A 183 -13.58 5.21 4.05
C LEU A 183 -12.15 4.73 4.26
N TYR A 184 -11.30 5.54 4.88
CA TYR A 184 -9.88 5.21 5.04
C TYR A 184 -9.65 4.09 6.05
N TYR A 185 -10.34 4.09 7.20
CA TYR A 185 -10.09 3.10 8.26
C TYR A 185 -10.88 1.80 8.11
N ARG A 186 -12.06 1.83 7.47
CA ARG A 186 -12.98 0.68 7.48
C ARG A 186 -13.23 0.13 6.09
N LEU A 187 -13.83 0.93 5.20
CA LEU A 187 -14.38 0.42 3.95
C LEU A 187 -13.32 0.21 2.87
N GLY A 188 -12.37 1.14 2.74
CA GLY A 188 -11.25 1.07 1.79
C GLY A 188 -10.31 -0.11 2.07
N PRO A 189 -9.79 -0.28 3.30
CA PRO A 189 -8.93 -1.42 3.65
C PRO A 189 -9.65 -2.76 3.43
N LEU A 190 -10.92 -2.88 3.83
CA LEU A 190 -11.70 -4.10 3.63
C LEU A 190 -11.86 -4.44 2.13
N LEU A 191 -12.18 -3.45 1.28
CA LEU A 191 -12.25 -3.64 -0.17
C LEU A 191 -10.93 -4.20 -0.71
N VAL A 192 -9.82 -3.53 -0.39
CA VAL A 192 -8.51 -3.92 -0.92
C VAL A 192 -8.11 -5.31 -0.41
N SER A 193 -8.40 -5.60 0.85
CA SER A 193 -8.15 -6.92 1.43
C SER A 193 -8.98 -8.02 0.75
N VAL A 194 -10.26 -7.78 0.44
CA VAL A 194 -11.08 -8.74 -0.33
C VAL A 194 -10.53 -8.96 -1.73
N LEU A 195 -10.11 -7.89 -2.42
CA LEU A 195 -9.47 -7.99 -3.74
C LEU A 195 -8.15 -8.78 -3.67
N PHE A 196 -7.40 -8.64 -2.58
CA PHE A 196 -6.19 -9.41 -2.32
C PHE A 196 -6.50 -10.90 -2.19
N GLY A 197 -7.48 -11.31 -1.39
CA GLY A 197 -7.89 -12.71 -1.28
C GLY A 197 -8.40 -13.30 -2.61
N LEU A 198 -9.18 -12.52 -3.37
CA LEU A 198 -9.62 -12.92 -4.72
C LEU A 198 -8.44 -13.08 -5.69
N SER A 199 -7.41 -12.22 -5.59
CA SER A 199 -6.22 -12.29 -6.43
C SER A 199 -5.32 -13.49 -6.08
N LEU A 200 -5.16 -13.80 -4.78
CA LEU A 200 -4.49 -15.02 -4.30
C LEU A 200 -5.19 -16.27 -4.82
N TYR A 201 -6.52 -16.32 -4.69
CA TYR A 201 -7.34 -17.40 -5.28
C TYR A 201 -7.09 -17.52 -6.79
N THR A 202 -7.18 -16.41 -7.51
CA THR A 202 -7.04 -16.39 -8.97
C THR A 202 -5.70 -16.92 -9.43
N VAL A 203 -4.60 -16.45 -8.82
CA VAL A 203 -3.24 -16.93 -9.13
C VAL A 203 -3.06 -18.39 -8.73
N SER A 204 -3.64 -18.84 -7.61
CA SER A 204 -3.55 -20.24 -7.17
C SER A 204 -4.12 -21.23 -8.20
N THR A 205 -5.04 -20.80 -9.07
CA THR A 205 -5.59 -21.64 -10.16
C THR A 205 -4.58 -21.98 -11.25
N ILE A 206 -3.47 -21.24 -11.35
CA ILE A 206 -2.35 -21.56 -12.25
C ILE A 206 -1.62 -22.81 -11.76
N PHE A 207 -1.58 -23.02 -10.44
CA PHE A 207 -0.75 -24.04 -9.81
C PHE A 207 -1.55 -25.25 -9.36
N PHE A 208 -2.80 -25.04 -8.93
CA PHE A 208 -3.56 -26.05 -8.21
C PHE A 208 -4.94 -26.26 -8.83
N LYS A 209 -5.27 -27.52 -9.12
CA LYS A 209 -6.62 -27.95 -9.50
C LYS A 209 -7.53 -28.16 -8.28
N SER A 210 -6.96 -28.50 -7.13
CA SER A 210 -7.71 -28.80 -5.90
C SER A 210 -8.03 -27.54 -5.12
N ARG A 211 -9.30 -27.39 -4.74
CA ARG A 211 -9.80 -26.23 -3.98
C ARG A 211 -9.17 -26.10 -2.60
N SER A 212 -8.81 -27.19 -1.94
CA SER A 212 -8.15 -27.13 -0.63
C SER A 212 -6.77 -26.47 -0.70
N TRP A 213 -6.00 -26.73 -1.76
CA TRP A 213 -4.70 -26.09 -1.99
C TRP A 213 -4.84 -24.61 -2.38
N GLN A 214 -5.91 -24.26 -3.09
CA GLN A 214 -6.26 -22.87 -3.37
C GLN A 214 -6.63 -22.14 -2.07
N LEU A 215 -7.45 -22.75 -1.19
CA LEU A 215 -7.79 -22.21 0.14
C LEU A 215 -6.54 -22.06 1.03
N LEU A 216 -5.64 -23.04 1.03
CA LEU A 216 -4.36 -22.92 1.73
C LEU A 216 -3.49 -21.80 1.16
N THR A 217 -3.51 -21.58 -0.15
CA THR A 217 -2.79 -20.45 -0.77
C THR A 217 -3.36 -19.11 -0.30
N ILE A 218 -4.68 -18.99 -0.20
CA ILE A 218 -5.32 -17.79 0.38
C ILE A 218 -4.86 -17.64 1.84
N PHE A 219 -4.97 -18.69 2.66
CA PHE A 219 -4.53 -18.65 4.06
C PHE A 219 -3.07 -18.20 4.21
N PHE A 220 -2.12 -18.86 3.55
CA PHE A 220 -0.70 -18.50 3.65
C PHE A 220 -0.39 -17.15 3.00
N GLY A 221 -1.19 -16.69 2.02
CA GLY A 221 -1.07 -15.35 1.47
C GLY A 221 -1.37 -14.25 2.49
N TYR A 222 -2.38 -14.44 3.35
CA TYR A 222 -2.68 -13.54 4.46
C TYR A 222 -1.74 -13.74 5.65
N PHE A 223 -1.56 -14.98 6.11
CA PHE A 223 -1.07 -15.26 7.45
C PHE A 223 0.34 -15.85 7.51
N SER A 224 1.13 -15.83 6.43
CA SER A 224 2.55 -16.19 6.56
C SER A 224 3.30 -15.07 7.26
N GLY A 225 3.48 -15.17 8.58
CA GLY A 225 4.36 -14.30 9.35
C GLY A 225 5.83 -14.70 9.21
N ASN A 226 6.70 -13.94 9.89
CA ASN A 226 8.13 -14.23 10.00
C ASN A 226 8.44 -15.03 11.28
N LEU A 227 9.71 -15.36 11.50
CA LEU A 227 10.14 -16.17 12.65
C LEU A 227 10.54 -15.34 13.88
N ALA A 228 10.10 -14.09 14.00
CA ALA A 228 10.57 -13.21 15.08
C ALA A 228 10.25 -13.78 16.48
N PHE A 229 9.14 -14.49 16.62
CA PHE A 229 8.75 -15.16 17.88
C PHE A 229 9.78 -16.18 18.37
N VAL A 230 10.54 -16.81 17.47
CA VAL A 230 11.57 -17.79 17.81
C VAL A 230 12.73 -17.14 18.56
N LEU A 231 12.97 -15.83 18.36
CA LEU A 231 14.06 -15.12 19.04
C LEU A 231 13.90 -15.08 20.56
N SER A 232 12.67 -15.19 21.08
CA SER A 232 12.43 -15.29 22.53
C SER A 232 13.10 -16.53 23.17
N LEU A 233 13.35 -17.58 22.40
CA LEU A 233 14.09 -18.77 22.85
C LEU A 233 15.59 -18.51 23.04
N PHE A 234 16.13 -17.50 22.35
CA PHE A 234 17.57 -17.18 22.35
C PHE A 234 17.92 -15.90 23.11
N LYS A 235 17.05 -14.89 23.06
CA LYS A 235 17.21 -13.57 23.71
C LYS A 235 16.47 -13.46 25.05
N GLY A 236 15.75 -14.52 25.45
CA GLY A 236 14.96 -14.57 26.67
C GLY A 236 13.48 -14.19 26.47
N SER A 237 12.64 -14.59 27.42
CA SER A 237 11.18 -14.42 27.36
C SER A 237 10.72 -12.96 27.37
N GLY A 238 11.55 -12.04 27.85
CA GLY A 238 11.30 -10.59 27.85
C GLY A 238 11.60 -9.88 26.53
N PHE A 239 12.11 -10.57 25.50
CA PHE A 239 12.43 -9.96 24.22
C PHE A 239 11.15 -9.56 23.45
N ASP A 240 10.99 -8.27 23.17
CA ASP A 240 9.83 -7.72 22.46
C ASP A 240 9.94 -7.91 20.93
N TRP A 241 9.72 -9.14 20.47
CA TRP A 241 9.73 -9.47 19.05
C TRP A 241 8.51 -8.90 18.31
N LYS A 242 8.66 -8.41 17.08
CA LYS A 242 7.60 -7.77 16.27
C LYS A 242 7.65 -8.27 14.84
N GLY A 243 6.59 -8.00 14.07
CA GLY A 243 6.59 -8.24 12.63
C GLY A 243 7.76 -7.58 11.89
N SER A 244 8.27 -6.47 12.40
CA SER A 244 9.39 -5.72 11.82
C SER A 244 10.75 -6.03 12.47
N THR A 245 10.89 -7.03 13.35
CA THR A 245 12.17 -7.30 14.06
C THR A 245 13.33 -7.58 13.11
N PHE A 246 13.08 -8.27 11.99
CA PHE A 246 14.06 -8.48 10.93
C PHE A 246 14.02 -7.38 9.86
N PHE A 247 13.63 -6.17 10.27
CA PHE A 247 13.49 -4.95 9.46
C PHE A 247 12.34 -4.93 8.45
N ALA A 248 11.92 -6.08 7.89
CA ALA A 248 10.86 -6.13 6.88
C ALA A 248 9.47 -6.38 7.46
N ASP A 249 8.51 -5.57 7.03
CA ASP A 249 7.10 -5.80 7.33
C ASP A 249 6.55 -7.02 6.59
N GLN A 250 5.57 -7.69 7.19
CA GLN A 250 4.91 -8.83 6.59
C GLN A 250 3.74 -8.38 5.70
N PRO A 251 3.36 -9.15 4.64
CA PRO A 251 2.22 -8.81 3.79
C PRO A 251 0.91 -8.56 4.55
N PHE A 252 0.70 -9.23 5.68
CA PHE A 252 -0.43 -8.98 6.56
C PHE A 252 -0.46 -7.53 7.05
N ASP A 253 0.68 -7.03 7.54
CA ASP A 253 0.82 -5.70 8.16
C ASP A 253 0.69 -4.56 7.17
N GLN A 254 0.97 -4.82 5.89
CA GLN A 254 0.91 -3.81 4.84
C GLN A 254 -0.48 -3.20 4.66
N LEU A 255 -1.53 -3.76 5.27
CA LEU A 255 -2.87 -3.14 5.22
C LEU A 255 -2.97 -1.83 6.01
N THR A 256 -2.04 -1.53 6.94
CA THR A 256 -1.92 -0.17 7.50
C THR A 256 -1.66 0.88 6.42
N ASN A 257 -1.17 0.42 5.28
CA ASN A 257 -0.97 1.18 4.06
C ASN A 257 -1.76 0.50 2.91
N PRO A 258 -3.09 0.73 2.82
CA PRO A 258 -3.97 -0.06 1.95
C PRO A 258 -3.56 -0.05 0.48
N TYR A 259 -2.94 1.02 -0.01
CA TYR A 259 -2.47 1.12 -1.39
C TYR A 259 -1.29 0.19 -1.69
N THR A 260 -0.52 -0.25 -0.68
CA THR A 260 0.48 -1.31 -0.84
C THR A 260 -0.17 -2.65 -1.17
N VAL A 261 -1.21 -3.02 -0.42
CA VAL A 261 -1.98 -4.24 -0.66
C VAL A 261 -2.72 -4.15 -2.00
N LEU A 262 -3.20 -2.97 -2.39
CA LEU A 262 -3.75 -2.77 -3.74
C LEU A 262 -2.69 -2.97 -4.82
N GLY A 263 -1.44 -2.56 -4.55
CA GLY A 263 -0.28 -2.92 -5.35
C GLY A 263 -0.09 -4.43 -5.49
N PHE A 264 -0.25 -5.20 -4.40
CA PHE A 264 -0.26 -6.68 -4.45
C PHE A 264 -1.34 -7.22 -5.39
N VAL A 265 -2.56 -6.69 -5.30
CA VAL A 265 -3.67 -7.09 -6.18
C VAL A 265 -3.29 -6.90 -7.65
N PHE A 266 -2.79 -5.73 -8.03
CA PHE A 266 -2.46 -5.45 -9.42
C PHE A 266 -1.32 -6.32 -9.96
N VAL A 267 -0.27 -6.57 -9.19
CA VAL A 267 0.83 -7.45 -9.64
C VAL A 267 0.40 -8.92 -9.73
N LEU A 268 -0.47 -9.39 -8.82
CA LEU A 268 -1.03 -10.74 -8.89
C LEU A 268 -1.97 -10.92 -10.08
N VAL A 269 -2.88 -9.97 -10.30
CA VAL A 269 -3.78 -9.97 -11.47
C VAL A 269 -2.98 -9.94 -12.76
N ALA A 270 -1.99 -9.06 -12.86
CA ALA A 270 -1.16 -8.96 -14.05
C ALA A 270 -0.37 -10.24 -14.33
N GLY A 271 0.22 -10.86 -13.29
CA GLY A 271 0.89 -12.15 -13.40
C GLY A 271 -0.05 -13.25 -13.90
N TYR A 272 -1.28 -13.33 -13.38
CA TYR A 272 -2.29 -14.27 -13.88
C TYR A 272 -2.64 -14.02 -15.35
N LEU A 273 -2.86 -12.76 -15.73
CA LEU A 273 -3.17 -12.39 -17.12
C LEU A 273 -2.00 -12.70 -18.07
N LEU A 274 -0.76 -12.53 -17.64
CA LEU A 274 0.44 -12.95 -18.40
C LEU A 274 0.48 -14.48 -18.58
N ALA A 275 0.20 -15.24 -17.52
CA ALA A 275 0.12 -16.69 -17.59
C ALA A 275 -0.98 -17.13 -18.57
N LYS A 276 -2.13 -16.45 -18.59
CA LYS A 276 -3.20 -16.69 -19.56
C LYS A 276 -2.83 -16.29 -20.98
N ALA A 277 -2.13 -15.17 -21.19
CA ALA A 277 -1.60 -14.82 -22.51
C ALA A 277 -0.63 -15.89 -23.06
N ALA A 278 0.12 -16.53 -22.16
CA ALA A 278 1.02 -17.63 -22.48
C ALA A 278 0.31 -18.99 -22.65
N ALA A 279 -0.89 -19.18 -22.10
CA ALA A 279 -1.65 -20.43 -22.25
C ALA A 279 -2.69 -20.40 -23.38
N ASP A 280 -3.43 -19.29 -23.52
CA ASP A 280 -4.48 -19.09 -24.53
C ASP A 280 -3.92 -18.37 -25.76
N THR A 281 -3.46 -19.16 -26.73
CA THR A 281 -2.84 -18.65 -27.96
C THR A 281 -3.76 -17.77 -28.78
N LYS A 282 -5.07 -18.04 -28.77
CA LYS A 282 -6.06 -17.35 -29.60
C LYS A 282 -6.35 -15.94 -29.10
N ASN A 283 -6.39 -15.75 -27.79
CA ASN A 283 -6.68 -14.45 -27.17
C ASN A 283 -5.46 -13.81 -26.49
N ALA A 284 -4.24 -14.27 -26.78
CA ALA A 284 -3.02 -13.85 -26.10
C ALA A 284 -2.84 -12.32 -26.05
N SER A 285 -3.10 -11.61 -27.16
CA SER A 285 -3.02 -10.15 -27.23
C SER A 285 -3.98 -9.45 -26.28
N LYS A 286 -5.21 -9.97 -26.15
CA LYS A 286 -6.22 -9.42 -25.25
C LYS A 286 -5.82 -9.58 -23.79
N TRP A 287 -5.37 -10.78 -23.42
CA TRP A 287 -4.84 -11.06 -22.07
C TRP A 287 -3.64 -10.16 -21.73
N PHE A 288 -2.71 -10.03 -22.67
CA PHE A 288 -1.52 -9.20 -22.53
C PHE A 288 -1.87 -7.72 -22.41
N LEU A 289 -2.83 -7.23 -23.20
CA LEU A 289 -3.31 -5.84 -23.17
C LEU A 289 -3.95 -5.49 -21.82
N VAL A 290 -4.79 -6.36 -21.26
CA VAL A 290 -5.40 -6.13 -19.94
C VAL A 290 -4.33 -6.17 -18.84
N SER A 291 -3.32 -7.03 -18.98
CA SER A 291 -2.18 -7.05 -18.05
C SER A 291 -1.38 -5.74 -18.11
N ALA A 292 -1.08 -5.25 -19.33
CA ALA A 292 -0.41 -3.96 -19.56
C ALA A 292 -1.19 -2.80 -18.93
N PHE A 293 -2.51 -2.77 -19.12
CA PHE A 293 -3.38 -1.73 -18.54
C PHE A 293 -3.38 -1.80 -16.99
N SER A 294 -3.38 -3.01 -16.42
CA SER A 294 -3.39 -3.21 -14.97
C SER A 294 -2.10 -2.72 -14.29
N LEU A 295 -0.95 -2.86 -14.96
CA LEU A 295 0.35 -2.43 -14.42
C LEU A 295 0.77 -1.02 -14.84
N GLY A 296 0.27 -0.53 -15.98
CA GLY A 296 0.72 0.74 -16.55
C GLY A 296 0.50 1.94 -15.63
N LEU A 297 -0.50 1.90 -14.75
CA LEU A 297 -0.80 3.00 -13.82
C LEU A 297 -0.27 2.76 -12.40
N LEU A 298 0.57 1.73 -12.22
CA LEU A 298 0.98 1.27 -10.91
C LEU A 298 1.86 2.28 -10.16
N PHE A 299 2.59 3.17 -10.87
CA PHE A 299 3.34 4.25 -10.21
C PHE A 299 2.44 5.16 -9.38
N GLY A 300 1.24 5.48 -9.89
CA GLY A 300 0.28 6.33 -9.20
C GLY A 300 -0.42 5.63 -8.04
N PHE A 301 -0.55 4.30 -8.06
CA PHE A 301 -1.12 3.53 -6.95
C PHE A 301 -0.07 3.19 -5.88
N LYS A 302 1.09 2.67 -6.28
CA LYS A 302 2.21 2.31 -5.40
C LYS A 302 3.51 2.23 -6.19
N SER A 303 4.37 3.24 -6.05
CA SER A 303 5.65 3.35 -6.76
C SER A 303 6.58 2.14 -6.53
N PHE A 304 6.61 1.59 -5.31
CA PHE A 304 7.42 0.40 -4.99
C PHE A 304 7.03 -0.82 -5.82
N ALA A 305 5.73 -1.06 -6.00
CA ALA A 305 5.24 -2.14 -6.86
C ALA A 305 5.63 -1.89 -8.33
N ALA A 306 5.54 -0.64 -8.79
CA ALA A 306 5.84 -0.26 -10.16
C ALA A 306 7.30 -0.49 -10.54
N VAL A 307 8.24 -0.11 -9.67
CA VAL A 307 9.69 -0.32 -9.89
C VAL A 307 10.01 -1.81 -10.07
N LEU A 308 9.33 -2.71 -9.34
CA LEU A 308 9.48 -4.16 -9.52
C LEU A 308 8.75 -4.67 -10.78
N ALA A 309 7.56 -4.14 -11.04
CA ALA A 309 6.70 -4.57 -12.14
C ALA A 309 7.26 -4.23 -13.52
N VAL A 310 7.94 -3.09 -13.69
CA VAL A 310 8.53 -2.66 -14.98
C VAL A 310 9.50 -3.70 -15.56
N PRO A 311 10.59 -4.10 -14.88
CA PRO A 311 11.48 -5.13 -15.39
C PRO A 311 10.80 -6.49 -15.49
N ALA A 312 9.94 -6.85 -14.53
CA ALA A 312 9.24 -8.14 -14.55
C ALA A 312 8.31 -8.28 -15.77
N PHE A 313 7.51 -7.26 -16.06
CA PHE A 313 6.59 -7.23 -17.21
C PHE A 313 7.35 -7.13 -18.53
N PHE A 314 8.40 -6.30 -18.59
CA PHE A 314 9.22 -6.16 -19.80
C PHE A 314 9.88 -7.48 -20.19
N ILE A 315 10.60 -8.12 -19.26
CA ILE A 315 11.30 -9.38 -19.53
C ILE A 315 10.31 -10.49 -19.89
N THR A 316 9.22 -10.65 -19.13
CA THR A 316 8.23 -11.69 -19.43
C THR A 316 7.45 -11.43 -20.71
N GLY A 317 7.19 -10.16 -21.05
CA GLY A 317 6.64 -9.75 -22.34
C GLY A 317 7.58 -10.10 -23.50
N LEU A 318 8.88 -9.83 -23.39
CA LEU A 318 9.88 -10.22 -24.39
C LEU A 318 9.98 -11.74 -24.53
N LEU A 319 9.95 -12.48 -23.42
CA LEU A 319 9.94 -13.95 -23.45
C LEU A 319 8.68 -14.48 -24.15
N LEU A 320 7.52 -13.88 -23.90
CA LEU A 320 6.27 -14.25 -24.57
C LEU A 320 6.36 -13.97 -26.07
N ILE A 321 6.87 -12.80 -26.47
CA ILE A 321 7.11 -12.44 -27.88
C ILE A 321 8.05 -13.45 -28.56
N SER A 322 9.19 -13.74 -27.92
CA SER A 322 10.19 -14.67 -28.45
C SER A 322 9.60 -16.07 -28.67
N LYS A 323 8.81 -16.58 -27.71
CA LYS A 323 8.17 -17.89 -27.81
C LYS A 323 7.05 -17.93 -28.86
N ARG A 324 6.36 -16.82 -29.10
CA ARG A 324 5.23 -16.74 -30.04
C ARG A 324 5.64 -16.38 -31.46
N LYS A 325 6.80 -15.74 -31.65
CA LYS A 325 7.25 -15.19 -32.93
C LYS A 325 6.22 -14.27 -33.61
N ASN A 326 5.31 -13.66 -32.84
CA ASN A 326 4.26 -12.79 -33.35
C ASN A 326 4.29 -11.42 -32.66
N LEU A 327 5.15 -10.54 -33.20
CA LEU A 327 5.36 -9.18 -32.70
C LEU A 327 4.12 -8.30 -32.82
N ARG A 328 3.35 -8.45 -33.90
CA ARG A 328 2.19 -7.59 -34.21
C ARG A 328 1.09 -7.67 -33.13
N LEU A 329 0.97 -8.83 -32.48
CA LEU A 329 -0.06 -9.05 -31.45
C LEU A 329 0.34 -8.57 -30.05
N LEU A 330 1.64 -8.49 -29.74
CA LEU A 330 2.13 -8.28 -28.38
C LEU A 330 2.86 -6.94 -28.20
N LEU A 331 3.46 -6.38 -29.25
CA LEU A 331 4.10 -5.07 -29.21
C LEU A 331 3.14 -3.95 -28.75
N PRO A 332 1.87 -3.89 -29.18
CA PRO A 332 0.94 -2.87 -28.68
C PRO A 332 0.77 -2.89 -27.16
N GLY A 333 0.79 -4.07 -26.53
CA GLY A 333 0.68 -4.17 -25.08
C GLY A 333 1.92 -3.61 -24.35
N LEU A 334 3.13 -3.82 -24.89
CA LEU A 334 4.35 -3.22 -24.34
C LEU A 334 4.34 -1.69 -24.51
N VAL A 335 3.95 -1.20 -25.69
CA VAL A 335 3.83 0.24 -25.94
C VAL A 335 2.84 0.87 -24.96
N ILE A 336 1.63 0.31 -24.83
CA ILE A 336 0.62 0.81 -23.90
C ILE A 336 1.11 0.75 -22.46
N PHE A 337 1.76 -0.35 -22.05
CA PHE A 337 2.35 -0.46 -20.71
C PHE A 337 3.34 0.67 -20.43
N PHE A 338 4.32 0.88 -21.32
CA PHE A 338 5.34 1.91 -21.12
C PHE A 338 4.76 3.33 -21.22
N SER A 339 3.84 3.59 -22.14
CA SER A 339 3.16 4.88 -22.25
C SER A 339 2.40 5.22 -20.97
N LEU A 340 1.59 4.29 -20.45
CA LEU A 340 0.86 4.50 -19.21
C LEU A 340 1.80 4.64 -18.01
N THR A 341 2.87 3.83 -17.96
CA THR A 341 3.90 3.89 -16.89
C THR A 341 4.54 5.28 -16.87
N LEU A 342 4.91 5.79 -18.04
CA LEU A 342 5.55 7.09 -18.19
C LEU A 342 4.61 8.24 -17.82
N ILE A 343 3.36 8.19 -18.30
CA ILE A 343 2.31 9.15 -17.93
C ILE A 343 2.12 9.15 -16.41
N SER A 344 1.91 7.98 -15.82
CA SER A 344 1.73 7.83 -14.37
C SER A 344 2.95 8.31 -13.59
N TYR A 345 4.18 8.05 -14.07
CA TYR A 345 5.42 8.47 -13.44
C TYR A 345 5.53 9.99 -13.42
N PHE A 346 5.37 10.69 -14.55
CA PHE A 346 5.51 12.16 -14.61
C PHE A 346 4.38 12.91 -13.88
N LEU A 347 3.18 12.31 -13.80
CA LEU A 347 2.10 12.88 -13.01
C LEU A 347 2.45 12.96 -11.52
N VAL A 348 3.07 11.91 -10.97
CA VAL A 348 3.27 11.77 -9.53
C VAL A 348 4.69 12.04 -9.06
N ASN A 349 5.70 11.99 -9.93
CA ASN A 349 7.11 12.19 -9.58
C ASN A 349 7.73 13.38 -10.32
N GLU A 350 8.78 13.92 -9.73
CA GLU A 350 9.68 14.87 -10.37
C GLU A 350 10.92 14.14 -10.91
N PRO A 351 11.20 14.25 -12.22
CA PRO A 351 12.37 13.59 -12.83
C PRO A 351 13.68 14.03 -12.19
N GLY A 352 14.60 13.08 -11.96
CA GLY A 352 15.94 13.36 -11.43
C GLY A 352 16.04 13.57 -9.92
N LYS A 353 14.93 13.84 -9.22
CA LYS A 353 14.92 13.95 -7.74
C LYS A 353 14.82 12.59 -7.05
N THR A 354 13.92 11.72 -7.51
CA THR A 354 13.77 10.36 -6.96
C THR A 354 14.90 9.43 -7.43
N GLY A 355 15.32 8.49 -6.58
CA GLY A 355 16.37 7.55 -6.98
C GLY A 355 16.87 6.63 -5.87
N LEU A 356 17.52 5.56 -6.30
CA LEU A 356 18.28 4.63 -5.47
C LEU A 356 19.69 5.18 -5.20
N VAL A 357 20.16 5.05 -3.98
CA VAL A 357 21.50 5.42 -3.53
C VAL A 357 22.22 4.13 -3.15
N TRP A 358 23.38 3.87 -3.74
CA TRP A 358 24.17 2.68 -3.42
C TRP A 358 24.59 2.70 -1.94
N ALA A 359 24.14 1.71 -1.16
CA ALA A 359 24.36 1.61 0.28
C ALA A 359 24.33 0.14 0.73
N PRO A 360 25.22 -0.71 0.18
CA PRO A 360 25.16 -2.16 0.39
C PRO A 360 25.38 -2.51 1.86
N GLY A 361 24.51 -3.37 2.39
CA GLY A 361 24.60 -3.84 3.77
C GLY A 361 24.07 -2.86 4.83
N TRP A 362 23.72 -1.62 4.48
CA TRP A 362 23.16 -0.64 5.43
C TRP A 362 21.96 -1.21 6.18
N LEU A 363 21.03 -1.84 5.46
CA LEU A 363 19.84 -2.45 6.03
C LEU A 363 20.17 -3.57 7.03
N LEU A 364 21.20 -4.37 6.74
CA LEU A 364 21.64 -5.44 7.64
C LEU A 364 22.23 -4.86 8.92
N THR A 365 23.06 -3.83 8.81
CA THR A 365 23.60 -3.14 9.98
C THR A 365 22.47 -2.55 10.83
N GLN A 366 21.53 -1.83 10.22
CA GLN A 366 20.39 -1.26 10.96
C GLN A 366 19.50 -2.32 11.62
N MET A 367 19.25 -3.46 10.95
CA MET A 367 18.53 -4.59 11.54
C MET A 367 19.24 -5.12 12.80
N MET A 368 20.57 -5.22 12.74
CA MET A 368 21.37 -5.74 13.84
C MET A 368 21.47 -4.74 15.01
N THR A 369 21.60 -3.44 14.74
CA THR A 369 21.97 -2.44 15.76
C THR A 369 20.81 -1.63 16.33
N SER A 370 19.69 -1.51 15.61
CA SER A 370 18.56 -0.68 16.07
C SER A 370 17.93 -1.24 17.35
N ALA A 371 17.60 -0.34 18.29
CA ALA A 371 17.05 -0.69 19.60
C ALA A 371 15.70 -1.43 19.53
N ASP A 372 14.90 -1.13 18.51
CA ASP A 372 13.58 -1.75 18.28
C ASP A 372 13.62 -2.96 17.32
N LYS A 373 14.83 -3.44 16.98
CA LYS A 373 15.09 -4.60 16.11
C LYS A 373 15.79 -5.72 16.89
N LEU A 374 16.95 -6.19 16.44
CA LEU A 374 17.72 -7.24 17.14
C LEU A 374 18.59 -6.71 18.27
N ASN A 375 18.89 -5.40 18.24
CA ASN A 375 19.66 -4.66 19.25
C ASN A 375 20.92 -5.41 19.72
N THR A 376 21.78 -5.78 18.76
CA THR A 376 23.07 -6.42 19.00
C THR A 376 24.13 -5.34 18.99
N VAL A 377 24.32 -4.71 20.16
CA VAL A 377 25.13 -3.49 20.35
C VAL A 377 26.55 -3.61 19.80
N ASP A 378 27.18 -4.79 19.95
CA ASP A 378 28.56 -5.00 19.51
C ASP A 378 28.72 -5.21 18.00
N PHE A 379 27.64 -5.37 17.24
CA PHE A 379 27.70 -5.72 15.82
C PHE A 379 28.42 -4.65 14.99
N ASP A 380 28.09 -3.38 15.21
CA ASP A 380 28.70 -2.26 14.47
C ASP A 380 30.19 -2.14 14.80
N LEU A 381 30.54 -2.23 16.09
CA LEU A 381 31.92 -2.18 16.56
C LEU A 381 32.76 -3.31 15.95
N GLN A 382 32.23 -4.54 15.90
CA GLN A 382 32.89 -5.67 15.25
C GLN A 382 33.08 -5.42 13.75
N GLN A 383 32.06 -4.89 13.08
CA GLN A 383 32.10 -4.57 11.65
C GLN A 383 33.17 -3.52 11.34
N THR A 384 33.19 -2.42 12.10
CA THR A 384 34.19 -1.35 11.96
C THR A 384 35.60 -1.86 12.29
N GLN A 385 35.78 -2.64 13.36
CA GLN A 385 37.08 -3.18 13.73
C GLN A 385 37.64 -4.09 12.63
N TYR A 386 36.85 -5.03 12.11
CA TYR A 386 37.32 -5.95 11.07
C TYR A 386 37.68 -5.24 9.77
N LEU A 387 36.93 -4.19 9.40
CA LEU A 387 37.30 -3.35 8.26
C LEU A 387 38.59 -2.57 8.52
N ALA A 388 38.72 -1.95 9.69
CA ALA A 388 39.89 -1.15 10.06
C ALA A 388 41.18 -2.00 10.14
N THR A 389 41.09 -3.25 10.59
CA THR A 389 42.24 -4.17 10.65
C THR A 389 42.48 -4.95 9.34
N GLY A 390 41.71 -4.70 8.28
CA GLY A 390 41.81 -5.45 7.02
C GLY A 390 41.41 -6.93 7.13
N ASN A 391 40.65 -7.32 8.16
CA ASN A 391 40.21 -8.69 8.40
C ASN A 391 38.91 -8.98 7.63
N TYR A 392 39.01 -8.99 6.29
CA TYR A 392 37.86 -9.17 5.41
C TYR A 392 37.13 -10.50 5.60
N LEU A 393 37.84 -11.56 5.99
CA LEU A 393 37.21 -12.86 6.26
C LEU A 393 36.22 -12.75 7.43
N ARG A 394 36.64 -12.14 8.56
CA ARG A 394 35.74 -11.94 9.70
C ARG A 394 34.60 -11.00 9.36
N TYR A 395 34.86 -9.93 8.60
CA TYR A 395 33.81 -9.03 8.09
C TYR A 395 32.76 -9.77 7.24
N ILE A 396 33.19 -10.63 6.30
CA ILE A 396 32.30 -11.43 5.46
C ILE A 396 31.48 -12.41 6.32
N ILE A 397 32.09 -13.04 7.32
CA ILE A 397 31.39 -13.99 8.20
C ILE A 397 30.28 -13.29 8.99
N ILE A 398 30.55 -12.13 9.62
CA ILE A 398 29.52 -11.44 10.41
C ILE A 398 28.43 -10.84 9.53
N THR A 399 28.79 -10.29 8.37
CA THR A 399 27.82 -9.72 7.41
C THR A 399 26.97 -10.82 6.78
N GLY A 400 27.58 -11.96 6.44
CA GLY A 400 26.89 -13.14 5.97
C GLY A 400 25.95 -13.74 7.01
N SER A 401 26.33 -13.70 8.30
CA SER A 401 25.46 -14.11 9.41
C SER A 401 24.25 -13.19 9.52
N ALA A 402 24.44 -11.86 9.46
CA ALA A 402 23.34 -10.90 9.44
C ALA A 402 22.41 -11.11 8.23
N LEU A 403 22.96 -11.41 7.04
CA LEU A 403 22.16 -11.74 5.86
C LEU A 403 21.34 -13.03 6.05
N ILE A 404 21.92 -14.08 6.62
CA ILE A 404 21.19 -15.32 6.92
C ILE A 404 20.06 -15.05 7.91
N ILE A 405 20.32 -14.29 8.98
CA ILE A 405 19.30 -13.89 9.95
C ILE A 405 18.18 -13.10 9.27
N TYR A 406 18.52 -12.12 8.43
CA TYR A 406 17.55 -11.33 7.66
C TYR A 406 16.69 -12.22 6.77
N LEU A 407 17.30 -13.11 5.98
CA LEU A 407 16.59 -13.98 5.05
C LEU A 407 15.74 -15.01 5.80
N VAL A 408 16.34 -15.86 6.62
CA VAL A 408 15.63 -16.94 7.33
C VAL A 408 14.56 -16.35 8.25
N GLY A 409 14.91 -15.28 8.96
CA GLY A 409 14.01 -14.55 9.83
C GLY A 409 12.75 -14.09 9.10
N ASN A 410 12.90 -13.28 8.04
CA ASN A 410 11.76 -12.72 7.28
C ASN A 410 10.99 -13.74 6.43
N LEU A 411 11.68 -14.71 5.82
CA LEU A 411 11.07 -15.68 4.93
C LEU A 411 10.18 -16.66 5.72
N GLY A 412 10.64 -17.10 6.88
CA GLY A 412 9.98 -18.15 7.66
C GLY A 412 9.66 -19.39 6.83
N VAL A 413 8.40 -19.84 6.87
CA VAL A 413 7.96 -21.01 6.06
C VAL A 413 8.11 -20.79 4.56
N ARG A 414 8.19 -19.54 4.07
CA ARG A 414 8.38 -19.23 2.64
C ARG A 414 9.77 -19.60 2.13
N LEU A 415 10.73 -19.92 3.00
CA LEU A 415 12.04 -20.43 2.60
C LEU A 415 11.91 -21.68 1.71
N PHE A 416 10.92 -22.53 1.97
CA PHE A 416 10.61 -23.69 1.13
C PHE A 416 10.18 -23.31 -0.30
N GLY A 417 9.66 -22.10 -0.51
CA GLY A 417 9.38 -21.55 -1.83
C GLY A 417 10.63 -21.14 -2.61
N VAL A 418 11.68 -20.68 -1.92
CA VAL A 418 12.98 -20.39 -2.56
C VAL A 418 13.59 -21.69 -3.08
N VAL A 419 13.59 -22.74 -2.26
CA VAL A 419 14.09 -24.07 -2.64
C VAL A 419 13.36 -24.59 -3.88
N GLU A 420 12.03 -24.43 -3.91
CA GLU A 420 11.23 -24.86 -5.05
C GLU A 420 11.51 -24.10 -6.33
N LEU A 421 11.72 -22.79 -6.21
CA LEU A 421 12.04 -21.96 -7.36
C LEU A 421 13.41 -22.32 -7.93
N ILE A 422 14.42 -22.55 -7.08
CA ILE A 422 15.74 -23.05 -7.48
C ILE A 422 15.59 -24.40 -8.19
N ARG A 423 14.81 -25.31 -7.60
CA ARG A 423 14.52 -26.63 -8.18
C ARG A 423 13.90 -26.52 -9.57
N PHE A 424 12.92 -25.63 -9.75
CA PHE A 424 12.26 -25.36 -11.03
C PHE A 424 13.26 -24.91 -12.11
N TRP A 425 14.23 -24.06 -11.74
CA TRP A 425 15.22 -23.56 -12.70
C TRP A 425 16.35 -24.54 -13.01
N LEU A 426 16.81 -25.32 -12.01
CA LEU A 426 17.88 -26.31 -12.18
C LEU A 426 17.39 -27.56 -12.93
N TRP A 427 16.18 -28.04 -12.63
CA TRP A 427 15.62 -29.22 -13.26
C TRP A 427 14.61 -28.82 -14.32
N LYS A 428 15.14 -28.37 -15.47
CA LYS A 428 14.36 -28.07 -16.67
C LYS A 428 13.59 -29.30 -17.14
N SER A 429 12.33 -29.45 -16.75
CA SER A 429 11.44 -30.41 -17.41
C SER A 429 11.01 -29.85 -18.76
N LYS A 430 11.16 -30.65 -19.83
CA LYS A 430 10.66 -30.32 -21.17
C LYS A 430 9.13 -30.18 -21.25
N GLN A 431 8.39 -30.45 -20.16
CA GLN A 431 6.93 -30.47 -20.11
C GLN A 431 6.28 -29.34 -19.30
N HIS A 432 6.96 -28.21 -19.06
CA HIS A 432 6.30 -27.11 -18.36
C HIS A 432 5.23 -26.44 -19.23
N GLU A 433 3.99 -26.37 -18.71
CA GLU A 433 2.93 -25.56 -19.31
C GLU A 433 3.42 -24.11 -19.48
N GLN A 434 3.24 -23.55 -20.69
CA GLN A 434 3.79 -22.23 -21.04
C GLN A 434 3.33 -21.12 -20.08
N GLY A 435 2.09 -21.19 -19.60
CA GLY A 435 1.54 -20.27 -18.61
C GLY A 435 2.33 -20.27 -17.29
N LEU A 436 2.58 -21.46 -16.75
CA LEU A 436 3.36 -21.64 -15.53
C LEU A 436 4.81 -21.16 -15.70
N TYR A 437 5.43 -21.44 -16.87
CA TYR A 437 6.79 -20.99 -17.16
C TYR A 437 6.93 -19.46 -17.18
N ILE A 438 6.01 -18.76 -17.84
CA ILE A 438 6.02 -17.28 -17.89
C ILE A 438 5.75 -16.70 -16.50
N PHE A 439 4.81 -17.28 -15.74
CA PHE A 439 4.54 -16.85 -14.38
C PHE A 439 5.75 -17.05 -13.46
N ASN A 440 6.47 -18.17 -13.57
CA ASN A 440 7.66 -18.42 -12.75
C ASN A 440 8.80 -17.43 -13.04
N TRP A 441 8.98 -16.99 -14.30
CA TRP A 441 9.87 -15.88 -14.62
C TRP A 441 9.42 -14.57 -13.96
N TYR A 442 8.13 -14.26 -14.06
CA TYR A 442 7.55 -13.05 -13.46
C TYR A 442 7.85 -12.98 -11.96
N ILE A 443 7.52 -14.04 -11.21
CA ILE A 443 7.74 -14.06 -9.76
C ILE A 443 9.24 -14.08 -9.40
N THR A 444 10.08 -14.72 -10.20
CA THR A 444 11.54 -14.76 -9.95
C THR A 444 12.11 -13.35 -9.97
N ILE A 445 11.72 -12.53 -10.95
CA ILE A 445 12.19 -11.14 -11.05
C ILE A 445 11.70 -10.32 -9.85
N PHE A 446 10.43 -10.47 -9.46
CA PHE A 446 9.90 -9.82 -8.26
C PHE A 446 10.64 -10.22 -6.99
N ILE A 447 10.97 -11.50 -6.82
CA ILE A 447 11.69 -12.00 -5.64
C ILE A 447 13.12 -11.46 -5.62
N LEU A 448 13.84 -11.54 -6.74
CA LEU A 448 15.22 -11.07 -6.84
C LEU A 448 15.32 -9.57 -6.59
N LEU A 449 14.46 -8.77 -7.20
CA LEU A 449 14.46 -7.32 -7.00
C LEU A 449 13.90 -6.92 -5.64
N GLY A 450 12.83 -7.57 -5.18
CA GLY A 450 12.19 -7.28 -3.90
C GLY A 450 13.09 -7.52 -2.69
N LEU A 451 13.95 -8.55 -2.75
CA LEU A 451 14.98 -8.81 -1.74
C LEU A 451 16.29 -8.07 -2.03
N GLY A 452 16.68 -7.94 -3.30
CA GLY A 452 17.97 -7.39 -3.69
C GLY A 452 18.05 -5.86 -3.53
N ILE A 453 17.01 -5.11 -3.92
CA ILE A 453 17.05 -3.65 -3.84
C ILE A 453 17.29 -3.15 -2.40
N PRO A 454 16.56 -3.62 -1.37
CA PRO A 454 16.78 -3.18 0.01
C PRO A 454 18.14 -3.57 0.60
N LEU A 455 18.78 -4.63 0.08
CA LEU A 455 20.10 -5.06 0.54
C LEU A 455 21.25 -4.23 -0.05
N LEU A 456 21.01 -3.58 -1.20
CA LEU A 456 22.03 -2.91 -2.00
C LEU A 456 21.89 -1.39 -2.03
N PHE A 457 20.69 -0.87 -1.80
CA PHE A 457 20.37 0.54 -1.99
C PHE A 457 19.55 1.13 -0.84
N ASN A 458 19.64 2.45 -0.70
CA ASN A 458 18.74 3.31 0.07
C ASN A 458 17.94 4.21 -0.89
N LEU A 459 16.92 4.90 -0.39
CA LEU A 459 16.20 5.94 -1.15
C LEU A 459 16.64 7.33 -0.70
N ARG A 460 16.75 8.27 -1.64
CA ARG A 460 17.16 9.66 -1.36
C ARG A 460 16.30 10.38 -0.31
N GLY A 461 14.98 10.17 -0.32
CA GLY A 461 14.06 10.85 0.62
C GLY A 461 13.97 10.21 2.01
N SER A 462 14.21 8.89 2.12
CA SER A 462 14.27 8.18 3.40
C SER A 462 14.90 6.82 3.19
N ALA A 463 16.02 6.55 3.87
CA ALA A 463 16.72 5.28 3.79
C ALA A 463 15.83 4.09 4.22
N PHE A 464 14.97 4.30 5.23
CA PHE A 464 14.06 3.27 5.75
C PHE A 464 13.01 2.82 4.74
N ASN A 465 12.59 3.71 3.84
CA ASN A 465 11.51 3.40 2.89
C ASN A 465 11.88 2.32 1.87
N VAL A 466 13.17 2.01 1.67
CA VAL A 466 13.59 0.97 0.72
C VAL A 466 13.01 -0.41 1.09
N ILE A 467 12.73 -0.67 2.37
CA ILE A 467 12.22 -1.97 2.80
C ILE A 467 10.85 -2.34 2.23
N GLN A 468 10.08 -1.35 1.75
CA GLN A 468 8.76 -1.56 1.15
C GLN A 468 8.80 -2.42 -0.13
N PHE A 469 9.99 -2.72 -0.69
CA PHE A 469 10.13 -3.71 -1.79
C PHE A 469 10.03 -5.17 -1.31
N THR A 470 10.46 -5.49 -0.10
CA THR A 470 10.53 -6.87 0.42
C THR A 470 9.16 -7.57 0.54
N PRO A 471 8.07 -6.90 0.98
CA PRO A 471 6.75 -7.53 1.06
C PRO A 471 6.28 -8.18 -0.25
N TYR A 472 6.67 -7.65 -1.42
CA TYR A 472 6.34 -8.25 -2.71
C TYR A 472 7.04 -9.60 -2.93
N ALA A 473 8.31 -9.71 -2.53
CA ALA A 473 9.02 -10.99 -2.57
C ALA A 473 8.40 -12.02 -1.62
N LEU A 474 8.07 -11.59 -0.40
CA LEU A 474 7.40 -12.44 0.60
C LEU A 474 6.03 -12.94 0.09
N LEU A 475 5.26 -12.08 -0.57
CA LEU A 475 4.01 -12.47 -1.22
C LEU A 475 4.22 -13.56 -2.27
N PHE A 476 5.11 -13.32 -3.23
CA PHE A 476 5.27 -14.24 -4.37
C PHE A 476 5.86 -15.59 -3.99
N LEU A 477 6.65 -15.67 -2.91
CA LEU A 477 7.19 -16.93 -2.40
C LEU A 477 6.14 -17.88 -1.83
N VAL A 478 4.92 -17.40 -1.56
CA VAL A 478 3.81 -18.27 -1.10
C VAL A 478 3.49 -19.34 -2.15
N PHE A 479 3.43 -18.99 -3.43
CA PHE A 479 3.05 -19.95 -4.47
C PHE A 479 4.00 -21.14 -4.61
N PRO A 480 5.33 -20.96 -4.82
CA PRO A 480 6.25 -22.09 -4.86
C PRO A 480 6.34 -22.81 -3.51
N MET A 481 6.18 -22.13 -2.37
CA MET A 481 6.13 -22.79 -1.06
C MET A 481 4.97 -23.79 -0.95
N LEU A 482 3.78 -23.41 -1.43
CA LEU A 482 2.62 -24.30 -1.44
C LEU A 482 2.80 -25.49 -2.39
N GLN A 483 3.53 -25.33 -3.50
CA GLN A 483 3.90 -26.46 -4.34
C GLN A 483 4.80 -27.46 -3.61
N THR A 484 5.79 -26.97 -2.84
CA THR A 484 6.64 -27.82 -2.00
C THR A 484 5.80 -28.58 -0.99
N LEU A 485 4.91 -27.88 -0.29
CA LEU A 485 4.03 -28.47 0.71
C LEU A 485 3.09 -29.52 0.10
N GLN A 486 2.53 -29.25 -1.08
CA GLN A 486 1.71 -30.21 -1.81
C GLN A 486 2.47 -31.48 -2.18
N ARG A 487 3.68 -31.34 -2.70
CA ARG A 487 4.50 -32.52 -3.07
C ARG A 487 4.95 -33.30 -1.84
N LEU A 488 5.30 -32.61 -0.76
CA LEU A 488 5.64 -33.25 0.50
C LEU A 488 4.44 -34.04 1.03
N TYR A 489 3.24 -33.43 1.06
CA TYR A 489 2.01 -34.10 1.46
C TYR A 489 1.72 -35.32 0.58
N GLN A 490 1.82 -35.19 -0.73
CA GLN A 490 1.59 -36.30 -1.67
C GLN A 490 2.61 -37.44 -1.49
N LYS A 491 3.89 -37.11 -1.28
CA LYS A 491 4.96 -38.10 -1.04
C LYS A 491 4.77 -38.82 0.30
N ILE A 492 4.33 -38.14 1.35
CA ILE A 492 4.08 -38.77 2.65
C ILE A 492 2.81 -39.65 2.58
N THR A 493 1.74 -39.14 1.97
CA THR A 493 0.46 -39.85 1.88
C THR A 493 0.49 -41.05 0.93
N SER A 494 1.38 -41.07 -0.07
CA SER A 494 1.58 -42.24 -0.93
C SER A 494 2.15 -43.44 -0.17
N HIS A 495 2.83 -43.21 0.95
CA HIS A 495 3.32 -44.26 1.86
C HIS A 495 2.30 -44.58 2.96
N GLN A 496 1.00 -44.34 2.71
CA GLN A 496 -0.12 -44.57 3.64
C GLN A 496 -0.09 -43.74 4.95
N HIS A 497 0.90 -42.86 5.17
CA HIS A 497 1.02 -42.03 6.37
C HIS A 497 0.22 -40.71 6.31
N ARG A 498 -1.09 -40.78 6.07
CA ARG A 498 -1.92 -39.56 5.90
C ARG A 498 -1.87 -38.60 7.09
N VAL A 499 -1.83 -39.15 8.31
CA VAL A 499 -1.75 -38.36 9.55
C VAL A 499 -0.49 -37.50 9.60
N ILE A 500 0.67 -38.07 9.23
CA ILE A 500 1.95 -37.33 9.21
C ILE A 500 1.87 -36.19 8.19
N GLY A 501 1.29 -36.44 7.01
CA GLY A 501 1.11 -35.39 6.00
C GLY A 501 0.24 -34.22 6.50
N LEU A 502 -0.82 -34.52 7.25
CA LEU A 502 -1.66 -33.48 7.87
C LEU A 502 -0.93 -32.73 8.99
N LEU A 503 -0.18 -33.44 9.84
CA LEU A 503 0.64 -32.84 10.88
C LEU A 503 1.69 -31.88 10.30
N CYS A 504 2.28 -32.20 9.14
CA CYS A 504 3.18 -31.28 8.43
C CYS A 504 2.46 -29.99 8.01
N ILE A 505 1.23 -30.07 7.51
CA ILE A 505 0.44 -28.87 7.16
C ILE A 505 0.13 -28.05 8.42
N VAL A 506 -0.29 -28.71 9.51
CA VAL A 506 -0.56 -28.05 10.80
C VAL A 506 0.70 -27.36 11.33
N LEU A 507 1.87 -27.97 11.21
CA LEU A 507 3.14 -27.36 11.60
C LEU A 507 3.42 -26.08 10.80
N PHE A 508 3.25 -26.10 9.47
CA PHE A 508 3.43 -24.90 8.65
C PHE A 508 2.46 -23.79 9.05
N ILE A 509 1.20 -24.13 9.34
CA ILE A 509 0.19 -23.20 9.83
C ILE A 509 0.62 -22.61 11.19
N ALA A 510 1.08 -23.45 12.11
CA ALA A 510 1.51 -23.04 13.45
C ALA A 510 2.72 -22.09 13.42
N LEU A 511 3.64 -22.27 12.47
CA LEU A 511 4.80 -21.38 12.28
C LEU A 511 4.43 -20.05 11.59
N ALA A 512 3.35 -20.02 10.82
CA ALA A 512 2.94 -18.85 10.05
C ALA A 512 2.18 -17.81 10.91
N ILE A 513 1.33 -18.26 11.83
CA ILE A 513 0.35 -17.42 12.55
C ILE A 513 0.94 -16.45 13.61
N PRO A 514 1.92 -16.81 14.46
CA PRO A 514 2.18 -16.11 15.74
C PRO A 514 2.38 -14.60 15.61
N VAL A 515 3.11 -14.16 14.59
CA VAL A 515 3.41 -12.75 14.35
C VAL A 515 2.16 -11.94 14.02
N ASN A 516 1.28 -12.48 13.18
CA ASN A 516 0.06 -11.79 12.81
C ASN A 516 -0.89 -11.64 14.00
N VAL A 517 -0.95 -12.65 14.89
CA VAL A 517 -1.74 -12.58 16.13
C VAL A 517 -1.22 -11.49 17.05
N LYS A 518 0.11 -11.41 17.24
CA LYS A 518 0.71 -10.33 18.04
C LYS A 518 0.42 -8.97 17.42
N ASN A 519 0.56 -8.80 16.11
CA ASN A 519 0.29 -7.53 15.42
C ASN A 519 -1.18 -7.08 15.55
N ILE A 520 -2.16 -8.00 15.47
CA ILE A 520 -3.57 -7.68 15.70
C ILE A 520 -3.79 -7.20 17.14
N ARG A 521 -3.16 -7.87 18.12
CA ARG A 521 -3.26 -7.50 19.54
C ARG A 521 -2.62 -6.14 19.82
N GLU A 522 -1.47 -5.87 19.22
CA GLU A 522 -0.74 -4.61 19.40
C GLU A 522 -1.46 -3.42 18.76
N LYS A 523 -2.17 -3.62 17.64
CA LYS A 523 -2.91 -2.55 16.95
C LYS A 523 -4.33 -2.31 17.50
N GLN A 524 -4.66 -2.87 18.66
CA GLN A 524 -5.92 -2.58 19.34
C GLN A 524 -5.95 -1.13 19.89
N PRO A 525 -7.15 -0.55 20.11
CA PRO A 525 -7.30 0.84 20.58
C PRO A 525 -6.48 1.22 21.81
N GLN A 526 -6.17 0.27 22.68
CA GLN A 526 -5.39 0.49 23.90
C GLN A 526 -3.95 1.00 23.63
N ASN A 527 -3.42 0.76 22.42
CA ASN A 527 -2.09 1.23 22.00
C ASN A 527 -2.18 2.26 20.85
N SER A 528 -3.37 2.84 20.62
CA SER A 528 -3.56 3.83 19.57
C SER A 528 -3.00 5.19 19.97
N GLU A 529 -2.62 5.96 18.97
CA GLU A 529 -2.22 7.35 19.13
C GLU A 529 -3.45 8.21 19.42
N TYR A 530 -3.23 9.41 19.96
CA TYR A 530 -4.27 10.19 20.58
C TYR A 530 -4.29 11.64 20.08
N ILE A 531 -5.48 12.11 19.70
CA ILE A 531 -5.73 13.49 19.28
C ILE A 531 -6.53 14.20 20.38
N PRO A 532 -5.99 15.25 21.04
CA PRO A 532 -6.70 15.97 22.10
C PRO A 532 -7.98 16.66 21.62
N ASN A 533 -9.00 16.76 22.50
CA ASN A 533 -10.22 17.53 22.22
C ASN A 533 -9.94 18.97 21.78
N ASP A 534 -8.88 19.57 22.32
CA ASP A 534 -8.50 20.93 21.93
C ASP A 534 -8.13 21.04 20.44
N ILE A 535 -7.49 20.02 19.88
CA ILE A 535 -7.18 19.94 18.44
C ILE A 535 -8.42 19.60 17.62
N LEU A 536 -9.30 18.73 18.13
CA LEU A 536 -10.55 18.39 17.44
C LEU A 536 -11.48 19.60 17.31
N GLY A 537 -11.72 20.33 18.40
CA GLY A 537 -12.56 21.53 18.40
C GLY A 537 -11.98 22.63 17.51
N LEU A 538 -10.66 22.83 17.55
CA LEU A 538 -9.98 23.77 16.66
C LEU A 538 -10.15 23.38 15.19
N SER A 539 -9.95 22.09 14.86
CA SER A 539 -10.06 21.59 13.49
C SER A 539 -11.47 21.74 12.93
N GLU A 540 -12.49 21.42 13.75
CA GLU A 540 -13.90 21.59 13.39
C GLU A 540 -14.26 23.06 13.19
N PHE A 541 -13.82 23.95 14.08
CA PHE A 541 -14.02 25.38 13.94
C PHE A 541 -13.43 25.90 12.62
N ILE A 542 -12.18 25.55 12.33
CA ILE A 542 -11.50 25.98 11.10
C ILE A 542 -12.24 25.44 9.87
N GLN A 543 -12.60 24.16 9.87
CA GLN A 543 -13.28 23.51 8.76
C GLN A 543 -14.57 24.25 8.38
N ASN A 544 -15.34 24.69 9.37
CA ASN A 544 -16.66 25.29 9.19
C ASN A 544 -16.63 26.82 8.96
N ASN A 545 -15.60 27.53 9.44
CA ASN A 545 -15.58 28.99 9.49
C ASN A 545 -14.53 29.67 8.59
N THR A 546 -13.74 28.92 7.82
CA THR A 546 -12.67 29.49 6.98
C THR A 546 -12.75 29.06 5.52
N ASN A 547 -12.03 29.76 4.64
CA ASN A 547 -11.95 29.39 3.22
C ASN A 547 -11.17 28.06 3.07
N PRO A 548 -11.62 27.11 2.23
CA PRO A 548 -10.90 25.85 1.98
C PRO A 548 -9.41 25.99 1.60
N ASN A 549 -9.02 27.11 0.98
CA ASN A 549 -7.63 27.38 0.59
C ASN A 549 -6.85 28.19 1.64
N SER A 550 -7.40 28.38 2.85
CA SER A 550 -6.71 29.10 3.91
C SER A 550 -5.43 28.38 4.35
N ILE A 551 -4.36 29.15 4.53
CA ILE A 551 -3.06 28.67 5.01
C ILE A 551 -2.97 28.88 6.52
N ILE A 552 -2.69 27.80 7.24
CA ILE A 552 -2.48 27.81 8.69
C ILE A 552 -0.98 27.85 8.97
N LEU A 553 -0.56 28.86 9.73
CA LEU A 553 0.74 28.89 10.39
C LEU A 553 0.60 28.32 11.80
N SER A 554 1.42 27.32 12.12
CA SER A 554 1.50 26.68 13.43
C SER A 554 2.96 26.40 13.77
N ASN A 555 3.29 26.31 15.06
CA ASN A 555 4.63 25.96 15.49
C ASN A 555 4.81 24.43 15.45
N TYR A 556 5.56 23.95 14.46
CA TYR A 556 5.77 22.51 14.28
C TYR A 556 6.53 21.85 15.44
N ALA A 557 7.33 22.62 16.19
CA ALA A 557 8.10 22.08 17.30
C ALA A 557 7.23 21.85 18.56
N THR A 558 6.19 22.65 18.77
CA THR A 558 5.32 22.54 19.95
C THR A 558 4.12 21.63 19.72
N LEU A 559 3.57 21.60 18.50
CA LEU A 559 2.41 20.76 18.17
C LEU A 559 2.80 19.40 17.59
N ASP A 560 3.98 19.26 16.98
CA ASP A 560 4.53 18.00 16.43
C ASP A 560 3.47 17.16 15.70
N VAL A 561 3.14 15.96 16.19
CA VAL A 561 2.18 15.03 15.60
C VAL A 561 0.77 15.65 15.50
N GLN A 562 0.41 16.61 16.34
CA GLN A 562 -0.91 17.22 16.31
C GLN A 562 -1.14 18.05 15.05
N ASN A 563 -0.08 18.58 14.42
CA ASN A 563 -0.20 19.34 13.17
C ASN A 563 -0.74 18.49 12.02
N ILE A 564 -0.38 17.20 11.96
CA ILE A 564 -0.89 16.32 10.91
C ILE A 564 -2.39 16.06 11.06
N SER A 565 -2.86 15.99 12.31
CA SER A 565 -4.26 15.83 12.66
C SER A 565 -5.03 17.10 12.32
N LEU A 566 -4.49 18.26 12.69
CA LEU A 566 -5.05 19.57 12.37
C LEU A 566 -5.21 19.74 10.86
N MET A 567 -4.17 19.44 10.08
CA MET A 567 -4.22 19.46 8.60
C MET A 567 -5.33 18.56 8.05
N ALA A 568 -5.37 17.30 8.47
CA ALA A 568 -6.28 16.30 7.93
C ALA A 568 -7.75 16.57 8.30
N LEU A 569 -8.01 16.99 9.54
CA LEU A 569 -9.35 17.19 10.07
C LEU A 569 -9.92 18.56 9.71
N SER A 570 -9.11 19.64 9.74
CA SER A 570 -9.56 20.97 9.32
C SER A 570 -9.77 21.09 7.82
N ARG A 571 -9.14 20.20 7.04
CA ARG A 571 -9.12 20.23 5.56
C ARG A 571 -8.57 21.56 5.03
N ARG A 572 -7.49 22.03 5.65
CA ARG A 572 -6.74 23.23 5.25
C ARG A 572 -5.28 22.90 5.07
N HIS A 573 -4.58 23.76 4.35
CA HIS A 573 -3.15 23.64 4.16
C HIS A 573 -2.42 24.22 5.37
N LEU A 574 -1.35 23.54 5.78
CA LEU A 574 -0.41 24.11 6.75
C LEU A 574 0.81 24.65 5.99
N TYR A 575 1.33 25.78 6.46
CA TYR A 575 2.56 26.35 5.92
C TYR A 575 3.72 25.33 6.00
N LEU A 576 3.85 24.65 7.13
CA LEU A 576 4.71 23.49 7.30
C LEU A 576 4.12 22.59 8.40
N VAL A 577 3.80 21.33 8.09
CA VAL A 577 3.32 20.37 9.11
C VAL A 577 4.47 19.86 9.96
N PHE A 578 5.47 19.28 9.27
CA PHE A 578 6.63 18.64 9.86
C PHE A 578 7.73 18.54 8.80
N PRO A 579 9.01 18.83 9.14
CA PRO A 579 10.12 18.79 8.18
C PRO A 579 10.26 17.46 7.44
N GLY A 580 10.11 16.33 8.14
CA GLY A 580 10.28 15.01 7.54
C GLY A 580 9.29 14.68 6.42
N PHE A 581 8.08 15.26 6.40
CA PHE A 581 7.15 15.06 5.27
C PHE A 581 7.56 15.85 4.03
N ALA A 582 8.10 17.06 4.22
CA ALA A 582 8.69 17.82 3.14
C ALA A 582 9.89 17.06 2.55
N GLU A 583 10.77 16.53 3.41
CA GLU A 583 11.94 15.74 2.99
C GLU A 583 11.55 14.45 2.26
N GLN A 584 10.51 13.73 2.74
CA GLN A 584 10.00 12.53 2.07
C GLN A 584 9.45 12.81 0.67
N THR A 585 8.94 14.03 0.42
CA THR A 585 8.49 14.49 -0.89
C THR A 585 9.57 15.26 -1.67
N LEU A 586 10.80 15.31 -1.14
CA LEU A 586 11.99 15.94 -1.71
C LEU A 586 11.89 17.48 -1.83
N LEU A 587 11.17 18.10 -0.89
CA LEU A 587 11.15 19.55 -0.66
C LEU A 587 12.13 19.90 0.45
N ASP A 588 12.78 21.08 0.36
CA ASP A 588 13.67 21.59 1.41
C ASP A 588 12.87 22.35 2.48
N PRO A 589 12.76 21.83 3.71
CA PRO A 589 12.02 22.53 4.76
C PRO A 589 12.80 23.67 5.40
N LYS A 590 14.12 23.78 5.22
CA LYS A 590 14.97 24.71 5.97
C LYS A 590 14.54 26.18 5.86
N PRO A 591 14.21 26.73 4.67
CA PRO A 591 13.78 28.12 4.57
C PRO A 591 12.49 28.39 5.34
N ARG A 592 11.55 27.44 5.37
CA ARG A 592 10.30 27.57 6.12
C ARG A 592 10.52 27.44 7.62
N ILE A 593 11.42 26.54 8.04
CA ILE A 593 11.83 26.41 9.44
C ILE A 593 12.42 27.72 9.96
N GLU A 594 13.32 28.35 9.19
CA GLU A 594 13.93 29.62 9.56
C GLU A 594 12.88 30.72 9.75
N LEU A 595 11.93 30.86 8.82
CA LEU A 595 10.85 31.84 8.93
C LEU A 595 9.92 31.56 10.12
N ILE A 596 9.56 30.29 10.36
CA ILE A 596 8.76 29.89 11.53
C ILE A 596 9.50 30.27 12.82
N ASN A 597 10.79 29.97 12.92
CA ASN A 597 11.59 30.31 14.10
C ASN A 597 11.68 31.83 14.29
N GLN A 598 11.86 32.61 13.23
CA GLN A 598 11.86 34.08 13.33
C GLN A 598 10.52 34.63 13.82
N VAL A 599 9.39 34.03 13.43
CA VAL A 599 8.07 34.44 13.91
C VAL A 599 7.85 34.03 15.37
N TYR A 600 7.98 32.74 15.70
CA TYR A 600 7.63 32.22 17.03
C TYR A 600 8.68 32.52 18.11
N GLN A 601 9.97 32.57 17.75
CA GLN A 601 11.05 32.84 18.72
C GLN A 601 11.42 34.32 18.81
N ASN A 602 11.32 35.09 17.72
CA ASN A 602 11.77 36.49 17.72
C ASN A 602 10.63 37.51 17.58
N GLY A 603 9.40 37.08 17.29
CA GLY A 603 8.29 38.00 17.01
C GLY A 603 8.55 38.87 15.78
N ASN A 604 9.23 38.33 14.76
CA ASN A 604 9.60 39.09 13.56
C ASN A 604 8.38 39.29 12.63
N SER A 605 7.99 40.55 12.42
CA SER A 605 6.88 40.93 11.54
C SER A 605 7.18 40.72 10.06
N GLU A 606 8.42 40.93 9.60
CA GLU A 606 8.80 40.73 8.19
C GLU A 606 8.69 39.26 7.82
N ALA A 607 9.13 38.36 8.70
CA ALA A 607 8.98 36.92 8.52
C ALA A 607 7.50 36.50 8.46
N LEU A 608 6.65 37.08 9.31
CA LEU A 608 5.20 36.84 9.29
C LEU A 608 4.56 37.30 7.97
N THR A 609 4.95 38.47 7.48
CA THR A 609 4.52 39.00 6.17
C THR A 609 5.00 38.12 5.02
N ALA A 610 6.23 37.60 5.08
CA ALA A 610 6.78 36.70 4.08
C ALA A 610 6.03 35.35 4.02
N ILE A 611 5.59 34.83 5.17
CA ILE A 611 4.74 33.64 5.24
C ILE A 611 3.33 33.94 4.71
N ASN A 612 2.79 35.12 5.01
CA ASN A 612 1.44 35.57 4.66
C ASN A 612 0.33 34.56 5.02
N PRO A 613 0.22 34.10 6.28
CA PRO A 613 -0.78 33.11 6.66
C PRO A 613 -2.16 33.76 6.81
N ASP A 614 -3.23 33.01 6.49
CA ASP A 614 -4.60 33.45 6.80
C ASP A 614 -4.94 33.25 8.28
N LEU A 615 -4.36 32.22 8.88
CA LEU A 615 -4.60 31.78 10.25
C LEU A 615 -3.30 31.50 10.97
N VAL A 616 -3.24 31.89 12.25
CA VAL A 616 -2.12 31.55 13.15
C VAL A 616 -2.64 30.82 14.38
N VAL A 617 -2.10 29.64 14.64
CA VAL A 617 -2.39 28.84 15.84
C VAL A 617 -1.32 29.13 16.89
N MET A 618 -1.76 29.51 18.09
CA MET A 618 -0.91 29.79 19.23
C MET A 618 -1.16 28.81 20.36
N VAL A 619 -0.09 28.25 20.94
CA VAL A 619 -0.16 27.38 22.11
C VAL A 619 0.07 28.18 23.39
N LYS A 620 -0.96 28.33 24.23
CA LYS A 620 -0.99 29.33 25.31
C LYS A 620 0.19 29.27 26.31
N LEU A 621 0.75 28.08 26.54
CA LEU A 621 1.77 27.86 27.57
C LEU A 621 3.21 27.94 27.07
N TYR A 622 3.43 27.98 25.76
CA TYR A 622 4.78 27.79 25.18
C TYR A 622 5.29 28.99 24.40
N GLU A 623 4.42 29.93 24.04
CA GLU A 623 4.82 31.03 23.17
C GLU A 623 5.32 32.26 23.94
N ASN A 624 6.30 32.94 23.37
CA ASN A 624 6.92 34.08 24.02
C ASN A 624 6.10 35.39 23.85
N ASN A 625 6.38 36.37 24.70
CA ASN A 625 5.66 37.65 24.69
C ASN A 625 5.82 38.42 23.37
N ALA A 626 6.96 38.29 22.67
CA ALA A 626 7.21 38.97 21.41
C ALA A 626 6.25 38.48 20.32
N PHE A 627 6.11 37.16 20.16
CA PHE A 627 5.16 36.51 19.26
C PHE A 627 3.71 36.85 19.64
N ILE A 628 3.34 36.74 20.93
CA ILE A 628 1.98 37.06 21.39
C ILE A 628 1.60 38.50 21.00
N ASN A 629 2.51 39.45 21.24
CA ASN A 629 2.28 40.85 20.89
C ASN A 629 2.21 41.06 19.38
N LEU A 630 3.07 40.37 18.61
CA LEU A 630 3.04 40.41 17.15
C LEU A 630 1.67 39.95 16.61
N ILE A 631 1.20 38.78 17.04
CA ILE A 631 -0.05 38.20 16.54
C ILE A 631 -1.27 39.03 16.97
N LYS A 632 -1.32 39.52 18.20
CA LYS A 632 -2.41 40.41 18.66
C LYS A 632 -2.48 41.73 17.90
N ARG A 633 -1.33 42.24 17.41
CA ARG A 633 -1.29 43.47 16.59
C ARG A 633 -1.74 43.24 15.15
N ASN A 634 -1.47 42.07 14.59
CA ASN A 634 -1.68 41.76 13.17
C ASN A 634 -2.88 40.83 12.91
N GLY A 635 -3.65 40.48 13.94
CA GLY A 635 -4.72 39.50 13.83
C GLY A 635 -5.81 39.66 14.88
N THR A 636 -6.95 39.05 14.59
CA THR A 636 -8.13 39.03 15.45
C THR A 636 -8.31 37.63 16.02
N LEU A 637 -8.49 37.52 17.34
CA LEU A 637 -8.81 36.25 17.97
C LEU A 637 -10.19 35.77 17.50
N VAL A 638 -10.26 34.58 16.91
CA VAL A 638 -11.50 34.02 16.36
C VAL A 638 -11.93 32.73 17.04
N TYR A 639 -11.02 32.04 17.73
CA TYR A 639 -11.33 30.84 18.49
C TYR A 639 -10.33 30.66 19.63
N GLU A 640 -10.80 30.13 20.75
CA GLU A 640 -9.98 29.88 21.93
C GLU A 640 -10.53 28.69 22.73
N ASN A 641 -9.64 27.83 23.23
CA ASN A 641 -9.95 26.78 24.19
C ASN A 641 -8.87 26.72 25.30
N SER A 642 -8.80 25.62 26.06
CA SER A 642 -7.89 25.50 27.21
C SER A 642 -6.42 25.64 26.84
N SER A 643 -5.97 25.06 25.73
CA SER A 643 -4.55 25.05 25.35
C SER A 643 -4.20 25.91 24.13
N LEU A 644 -5.18 26.27 23.29
CA LEU A 644 -4.95 26.87 21.98
C LEU A 644 -5.76 28.15 21.78
N SER A 645 -5.20 29.05 20.98
CA SER A 645 -5.88 30.23 20.45
C SER A 645 -5.64 30.31 18.94
N LEU A 646 -6.66 30.71 18.19
CA LEU A 646 -6.60 30.88 16.74
C LEU A 646 -6.82 32.36 16.40
N TYR A 647 -5.89 32.93 15.65
CA TYR A 647 -5.97 34.30 15.17
C TYR A 647 -6.17 34.30 13.66
N LYS A 648 -7.12 35.12 13.20
CA LYS A 648 -7.29 35.43 11.78
C LYS A 648 -6.49 36.69 11.46
N MET A 649 -5.57 36.58 10.51
CA MET A 649 -4.64 37.66 10.19
C MET A 649 -5.30 38.73 9.33
N THR A 650 -4.98 40.00 9.58
CA THR A 650 -5.34 41.11 8.69
C THR A 650 -4.33 41.16 7.56
N LYS A 651 -4.81 41.03 6.31
CA LYS A 651 -3.97 41.17 5.12
C LYS A 651 -3.71 42.63 4.78
#